data_AF-A0A2N1M742-F1
#
_entry.id   AF-A0A2N1M742-F1
#
_cell.length_a   1.000
_cell.length_b   1.000
_cell.length_c   1.000
_cell.angle_alpha   90.00
_cell.angle_beta   90.00
_cell.angle_gamma   90.00
#
_symmetry.space_group_name_H-M   'P 1'
#
loop_
_entity.id
_entity.type
_entity.pdbx_description
1 polymer ?
#
loop_
_entity_poly.entity_id
_entity_poly.type
_entity_poly.pdbx_seq_one_letter_code
_entity_poly.pdbx_strand_id
1 'polypeptide(L)'
;MGDLIDMSTSGRKFSRNEIYDAIQATVACIQMTSRLWVLKTEDTNGGLYFDMAPKLDLAKYEVNLVELGGEPVKLINLIDRAVTKGLILYRNINFLPYPLNTPAYDTRFFNLFIGFLAKPAPEINKKIIDPILWHVKNVICSEDERLNEYIWNWWAYLVQKPEKKPRTILVLKSTLQQCGKNIITDFIGDKVLGSHLHFATSDLEKILGRFNSAIQARKLIVMNETGMSSGEWHRFNGHLKSLITERMVAIERKGLETIRINDYAGYMVTSNQDAPLKIDIGDSRIVCFDVSACCRGNIPYFDWLGEILDHPDAPGVVMSYLLSCDLSNWSPGKIPATKMKIETMREQLPNPIRFIIDYITTLPENQISRFGCEKVYQDYLEWCGCNGEKPLTSKVAGKKFSLISIDRTRSRDNGVRIYQYILDRSKIVAKLRESGLGDIEEFSDIPQPDLPENETTDIPIFNVPEIIPLKIIPPQLEKNTPSPNISKVRKASNQDDSTQALFDYVGEEAEERQPIASTSGTFEASGTSNISEPPEPAIDKPETNKPPKYIEQTSKVSRASKPSSNEISSTRAQREERLRKWAIDHGEDPDVFVTITEKDIRLSHEYRDRMMSDADAVDFAKEDGMNINDIFYMSRRERLISEEIYLRNFENAERMGSHSKHPVWVISLFFRSSNPPPAHQPWDSELSE
;
A
#
# COMPACT_ATOMS: atom_id res chain seq x y z
N MET A 1 -2.88 -10.10 -30.04
CA MET A 1 -3.36 -8.81 -30.60
C MET A 1 -2.26 -7.82 -30.27
N GLY A 2 -1.60 -7.22 -31.26
CA GLY A 2 -0.54 -6.25 -30.98
C GLY A 2 -1.13 -4.93 -30.49
N ASP A 3 -0.35 -4.15 -29.73
CA ASP A 3 -0.73 -2.78 -29.41
C ASP A 3 -0.89 -1.98 -30.72
N LEU A 4 -1.84 -1.05 -30.74
CA LEU A 4 -2.02 -0.09 -31.82
C LEU A 4 -0.76 0.78 -32.00
N ILE A 5 -0.02 1.00 -30.90
CA ILE A 5 1.30 1.64 -30.89
C ILE A 5 2.34 0.72 -31.55
N ASP A 6 2.41 -0.57 -31.21
CA ASP A 6 3.31 -1.55 -31.84
C ASP A 6 3.09 -1.66 -33.35
N MET A 7 1.84 -1.65 -33.80
CA MET A 7 1.54 -1.66 -35.24
C MET A 7 2.18 -0.46 -35.93
N SER A 8 2.13 0.71 -35.30
CA SER A 8 2.70 1.97 -35.81
C SER A 8 4.23 1.99 -35.80
N THR A 9 4.88 1.34 -34.82
CA THR A 9 6.36 1.28 -34.72
C THR A 9 6.99 0.12 -35.51
N SER A 10 6.22 -0.94 -35.82
CA SER A 10 6.73 -2.16 -36.47
C SER A 10 7.22 -1.98 -37.91
N GLY A 11 6.85 -0.90 -38.59
CA GLY A 11 7.10 -0.66 -40.02
C GLY A 11 6.39 -1.62 -40.98
N ARG A 12 5.65 -2.62 -40.47
CA ARG A 12 4.91 -3.60 -41.28
C ARG A 12 3.73 -2.95 -42.00
N LYS A 13 3.29 -3.58 -43.10
CA LYS A 13 2.08 -3.18 -43.83
C LYS A 13 0.90 -3.99 -43.31
N PHE A 14 -0.22 -3.32 -43.03
CA PHE A 14 -1.45 -3.95 -42.52
C PHE A 14 -2.64 -3.65 -43.45
N SER A 15 -3.64 -4.52 -43.45
CA SER A 15 -4.95 -4.24 -44.07
C SER A 15 -5.72 -3.22 -43.24
N ARG A 16 -6.70 -2.53 -43.85
CA ARG A 16 -7.54 -1.58 -43.11
C ARG A 16 -8.38 -2.25 -42.02
N ASN A 17 -8.74 -3.52 -42.21
CA ASN A 17 -9.52 -4.29 -41.23
C ASN A 17 -8.69 -4.58 -39.98
N GLU A 18 -7.46 -5.09 -40.11
CA GLU A 18 -6.57 -5.35 -38.97
C GLU A 18 -6.35 -4.09 -38.11
N ILE A 19 -6.22 -2.92 -38.74
CA ILE A 19 -6.08 -1.65 -38.01
C ILE A 19 -7.40 -1.24 -37.34
N TYR A 20 -8.56 -1.41 -37.97
CA TYR A 20 -9.84 -1.11 -37.32
C TYR A 20 -10.16 -2.08 -36.17
N ASP A 21 -9.75 -3.35 -36.28
CA ASP A 21 -9.90 -4.34 -35.20
C ASP A 21 -8.99 -3.98 -34.01
N ALA A 22 -7.76 -3.53 -34.27
CA ALA A 22 -6.87 -3.00 -33.24
C ALA A 22 -7.40 -1.68 -32.62
N ILE A 23 -7.92 -0.75 -33.43
CA ILE A 23 -8.55 0.48 -32.93
C ILE A 23 -9.73 0.14 -32.00
N GLN A 24 -10.60 -0.80 -32.37
CA GLN A 24 -11.73 -1.23 -31.54
C GLN A 24 -11.29 -1.98 -30.27
N ALA A 25 -10.16 -2.69 -30.29
CA ALA A 25 -9.63 -3.39 -29.12
C ALA A 25 -8.92 -2.45 -28.12
N THR A 26 -8.47 -1.28 -28.57
CA THR A 26 -7.55 -0.40 -27.81
C THR A 26 -8.11 0.99 -27.50
N VAL A 27 -9.00 1.56 -28.33
CA VAL A 27 -9.47 2.95 -28.20
C VAL A 27 -10.99 3.02 -28.14
N ALA A 28 -11.52 3.79 -27.18
CA ALA A 28 -12.92 4.17 -27.13
C ALA A 28 -13.09 5.69 -26.97
N CYS A 29 -14.15 6.24 -27.59
CA CYS A 29 -14.55 7.63 -27.49
C CYS A 29 -15.90 7.71 -26.77
N ILE A 30 -15.93 8.33 -25.59
CA ILE A 30 -17.15 8.53 -24.80
C ILE A 30 -17.66 9.94 -25.07
N GLN A 31 -18.87 10.03 -25.63
CA GLN A 31 -19.53 11.30 -25.93
C GLN A 31 -20.36 11.75 -24.74
N MET A 32 -19.73 12.48 -23.82
CA MET A 32 -20.40 13.19 -22.73
C MET A 32 -20.65 14.66 -23.13
N THR A 33 -20.79 15.54 -22.15
CA THR A 33 -20.68 17.02 -22.25
C THR A 33 -19.43 17.45 -23.01
N SER A 34 -18.29 16.84 -22.67
CA SER A 34 -17.04 16.86 -23.41
C SER A 34 -16.71 15.45 -23.94
N ARG A 35 -15.82 15.34 -24.93
CA ARG A 35 -15.32 14.04 -25.37
C ARG A 35 -14.28 13.53 -24.39
N LEU A 36 -14.50 12.33 -23.86
CA LEU A 36 -13.51 11.60 -23.08
C LEU A 36 -12.97 10.46 -23.93
N TRP A 37 -11.66 10.41 -24.10
CA TRP A 37 -10.98 9.28 -24.72
C TRP A 37 -10.58 8.28 -23.65
N VAL A 38 -10.76 7.00 -23.97
CA VAL A 38 -10.34 5.88 -23.14
C VAL A 38 -9.35 5.06 -23.98
N LEU A 39 -8.14 4.92 -23.46
CA LEU A 39 -7.06 4.14 -24.09
C LEU A 39 -6.79 2.91 -23.23
N LYS A 40 -6.77 1.74 -23.84
CA LYS A 40 -6.31 0.51 -23.20
C LYS A 40 -4.78 0.48 -23.26
N THR A 41 -4.14 0.37 -22.10
CA THR A 41 -2.69 0.42 -21.94
C THR A 41 -2.22 -0.80 -21.15
N GLU A 42 -0.98 -1.24 -21.39
CA GLU A 42 -0.33 -2.30 -20.64
C GLU A 42 0.67 -1.68 -19.63
N ASP A 43 0.69 -2.18 -18.40
CA ASP A 43 1.68 -1.81 -17.39
C ASP A 43 2.99 -2.61 -17.59
N THR A 44 4.05 -2.27 -16.83
CA THR A 44 5.36 -2.94 -16.95
C THR A 44 5.35 -4.43 -16.60
N ASN A 45 4.27 -4.92 -16.02
CA ASN A 45 4.09 -6.29 -15.53
C ASN A 45 3.10 -7.08 -16.41
N GLY A 46 2.64 -6.51 -17.54
CA GLY A 46 1.65 -7.12 -18.44
C GLY A 46 0.19 -6.92 -18.01
N GLY A 47 -0.07 -6.08 -17.00
CA GLY A 47 -1.40 -5.74 -16.53
C GLY A 47 -2.10 -4.73 -17.43
N LEU A 48 -3.28 -5.07 -17.93
CA LEU A 48 -4.03 -4.23 -18.87
C LEU A 48 -5.00 -3.29 -18.13
N TYR A 49 -4.85 -1.98 -18.28
CA TYR A 49 -5.71 -0.97 -17.66
C TYR A 49 -6.25 0.05 -18.67
N PHE A 50 -7.10 0.96 -18.18
CA PHE A 50 -7.66 2.04 -18.99
C PHE A 50 -7.17 3.41 -18.51
N ASP A 51 -6.40 4.09 -19.35
CA ASP A 51 -6.12 5.52 -19.21
C ASP A 51 -7.28 6.35 -19.80
N MET A 52 -7.47 7.57 -19.29
CA MET A 52 -8.59 8.43 -19.66
C MET A 52 -8.19 9.91 -19.73
N ALA A 53 -8.39 10.53 -20.89
CA ALA A 53 -7.95 11.88 -21.16
C ALA A 53 -8.96 12.66 -22.05
N PRO A 54 -9.03 14.00 -21.93
CA PRO A 54 -9.88 14.82 -22.80
C PRO A 54 -9.32 14.99 -24.23
N LYS A 55 -8.05 14.61 -24.44
CA LYS A 55 -7.34 14.64 -25.72
C LYS A 55 -6.62 13.31 -25.92
N LEU A 56 -6.51 12.86 -27.17
CA LEU A 56 -5.80 11.65 -27.55
C LEU A 56 -4.46 12.04 -28.22
N ASP A 57 -3.33 11.94 -27.53
CA ASP A 57 -2.00 12.21 -28.12
C ASP A 57 -1.50 11.03 -28.96
N LEU A 58 -2.21 10.73 -30.05
CA LEU A 58 -1.78 9.78 -31.08
C LEU A 58 -1.41 10.49 -32.40
N ALA A 59 -1.23 11.81 -32.39
CA ALA A 59 -0.98 12.63 -33.58
C ALA A 59 0.37 12.34 -34.28
N LYS A 60 1.31 11.72 -33.56
CA LYS A 60 2.67 11.38 -34.02
C LYS A 60 2.75 10.00 -34.68
N TYR A 61 1.71 9.17 -34.58
CA TYR A 61 1.74 7.79 -35.07
C TYR A 61 1.16 7.67 -36.48
N GLU A 62 1.85 6.92 -37.33
CA GLU A 62 1.46 6.62 -38.71
C GLU A 62 1.52 5.10 -38.94
N VAL A 63 0.67 4.62 -39.83
CA VAL A 63 0.52 3.19 -40.14
C VAL A 63 0.48 2.96 -41.64
N ASN A 64 1.19 1.94 -42.11
CA ASN A 64 1.34 1.64 -43.54
C ASN A 64 0.21 0.72 -44.02
N LEU A 65 -0.67 1.22 -44.88
CA LEU A 65 -1.80 0.45 -45.40
C LEU A 65 -1.42 -0.32 -46.68
N VAL A 66 -1.63 -1.64 -46.69
CA VAL A 66 -1.45 -2.51 -47.89
C VAL A 66 -2.22 -1.97 -49.09
N GLU A 67 -3.45 -1.51 -48.86
CA GLU A 67 -4.37 -0.98 -49.88
C GLU A 67 -3.91 0.34 -50.52
N LEU A 68 -2.95 1.04 -49.91
CA LEU A 68 -2.36 2.28 -50.41
C LEU A 68 -0.92 2.05 -50.89
N GLY A 69 -0.56 0.84 -51.29
CA GLY A 69 0.81 0.47 -51.67
C GLY A 69 1.81 0.43 -50.52
N GLY A 70 1.38 0.76 -49.30
CA GLY A 70 2.23 0.96 -48.13
C GLY A 70 2.56 2.43 -47.81
N GLU A 71 1.87 3.39 -48.43
CA GLU A 71 1.95 4.81 -48.00
C GLU A 71 1.54 4.96 -46.52
N PRO A 72 2.25 5.79 -45.73
CA PRO A 72 1.94 6.03 -44.33
C PRO A 72 0.67 6.87 -44.19
N VAL A 73 -0.21 6.47 -43.26
CA VAL A 73 -1.42 7.21 -42.91
C VAL A 73 -1.42 7.51 -41.42
N LYS A 74 -1.63 8.79 -41.07
CA LYS A 74 -1.80 9.22 -39.68
C LYS A 74 -2.91 8.45 -38.99
N LEU A 75 -2.57 7.80 -37.88
CA LEU A 75 -3.46 6.93 -37.12
C LEU A 75 -4.73 7.67 -36.67
N ILE A 76 -4.60 8.94 -36.27
CA ILE A 76 -5.72 9.79 -35.85
C ILE A 76 -6.81 9.90 -36.93
N ASN A 77 -6.45 9.93 -38.22
CA ASN A 77 -7.43 9.99 -39.33
C ASN A 77 -8.26 8.70 -39.45
N LEU A 78 -7.70 7.56 -39.05
CA LEU A 78 -8.41 6.27 -39.02
C LEU A 78 -9.30 6.20 -37.76
N ILE A 79 -8.82 6.69 -36.62
CA ILE A 79 -9.60 6.78 -35.38
C ILE A 79 -10.81 7.70 -35.56
N ASP A 80 -10.65 8.91 -36.12
CA ASP A 80 -11.77 9.82 -36.40
C ASP A 80 -12.80 9.20 -37.37
N ARG A 81 -12.35 8.40 -38.35
CA ARG A 81 -13.24 7.61 -39.21
C ARG A 81 -13.96 6.50 -38.44
N ALA A 82 -13.32 5.85 -37.48
CA ALA A 82 -13.95 4.86 -36.61
C ALA A 82 -15.02 5.50 -35.71
N VAL A 83 -14.74 6.67 -35.12
CA VAL A 83 -15.72 7.48 -34.38
C VAL A 83 -16.91 7.87 -35.28
N THR A 84 -16.63 8.40 -36.48
CA THR A 84 -17.68 8.83 -37.42
C THR A 84 -18.58 7.68 -37.88
N LYS A 85 -18.03 6.47 -38.00
CA LYS A 85 -18.78 5.24 -38.29
C LYS A 85 -19.48 4.62 -37.07
N GLY A 86 -19.26 5.15 -35.87
CA GLY A 86 -19.82 4.61 -34.63
C GLY A 86 -19.14 3.33 -34.11
N LEU A 87 -17.98 2.94 -34.65
CA LEU A 87 -17.29 1.69 -34.29
C LEU A 87 -16.70 1.71 -32.87
N ILE A 88 -16.32 2.89 -32.39
CA ILE A 88 -15.70 3.11 -31.07
C ILE A 88 -16.40 4.21 -30.26
N LEU A 89 -17.63 4.56 -30.63
CA LEU A 89 -18.39 5.68 -30.05
C LEU A 89 -19.42 5.18 -29.03
N TYR A 90 -19.24 5.58 -27.77
CA TYR A 90 -20.12 5.20 -26.67
C TYR A 90 -20.78 6.43 -26.04
N ARG A 91 -22.01 6.29 -25.53
CA ARG A 91 -22.76 7.38 -24.89
C ARG A 91 -22.41 7.60 -23.41
N ASN A 92 -21.83 6.58 -22.78
CA ASN A 92 -21.44 6.60 -21.38
C ASN A 92 -20.38 5.52 -21.14
N ILE A 93 -19.77 5.55 -19.96
CA ILE A 93 -18.81 4.58 -19.46
C ILE A 93 -19.35 3.96 -18.17
N ASN A 94 -19.13 2.67 -17.95
CA ASN A 94 -19.56 2.01 -16.71
C ASN A 94 -18.72 0.77 -16.42
N PHE A 95 -18.78 0.27 -15.19
CA PHE A 95 -18.22 -1.01 -14.80
C PHE A 95 -19.36 -2.03 -14.75
N LEU A 96 -19.24 -3.14 -15.48
CA LEU A 96 -20.14 -4.29 -15.37
C LEU A 96 -19.34 -5.59 -15.55
N PRO A 97 -18.83 -6.16 -14.45
CA PRO A 97 -18.19 -7.46 -14.48
C PRO A 97 -19.13 -8.56 -14.95
N TYR A 98 -18.58 -9.57 -15.62
CA TYR A 98 -19.28 -10.76 -16.09
C TYR A 98 -18.51 -12.03 -15.69
N PRO A 99 -19.20 -13.17 -15.46
CA PRO A 99 -18.54 -14.42 -15.08
C PRO A 99 -17.57 -14.92 -16.14
N LEU A 100 -16.59 -15.71 -15.71
CA LEU A 100 -15.73 -16.48 -16.62
C LEU A 100 -16.57 -17.35 -17.57
N ASN A 101 -16.07 -17.55 -18.79
CA ASN A 101 -16.72 -18.30 -19.86
C ASN A 101 -18.07 -17.75 -20.36
N THR A 102 -18.50 -16.57 -19.88
CA THR A 102 -19.64 -15.83 -20.44
C THR A 102 -19.11 -14.82 -21.47
N PRO A 103 -19.72 -14.68 -22.67
CA PRO A 103 -19.37 -13.58 -23.56
C PRO A 103 -19.63 -12.23 -22.87
N ALA A 104 -18.83 -11.22 -23.19
CA ALA A 104 -19.06 -9.86 -22.69
C ALA A 104 -20.48 -9.39 -23.07
N TYR A 105 -21.17 -8.75 -22.13
CA TYR A 105 -22.53 -8.26 -22.38
C TYR A 105 -22.54 -7.18 -23.47
N ASP A 106 -23.42 -7.33 -24.47
CA ASP A 106 -23.75 -6.24 -25.38
C ASP A 106 -24.37 -5.08 -24.57
N THR A 107 -23.66 -3.96 -24.54
CA THR A 107 -23.93 -2.84 -23.62
C THR A 107 -23.90 -1.52 -24.37
N ARG A 108 -24.83 -0.62 -24.04
CA ARG A 108 -24.93 0.73 -24.64
C ARG A 108 -23.88 1.72 -24.11
N PHE A 109 -22.94 1.24 -23.30
CA PHE A 109 -21.88 1.99 -22.63
C PHE A 109 -20.55 1.26 -22.82
N PHE A 110 -19.43 1.97 -22.70
CA PHE A 110 -18.11 1.32 -22.69
C PHE A 110 -17.91 0.62 -21.34
N ASN A 111 -17.69 -0.70 -21.35
CA ASN A 111 -17.51 -1.49 -20.14
C ASN A 111 -16.04 -1.49 -19.70
N LEU A 112 -15.79 -1.08 -18.46
CA LEU A 112 -14.46 -1.04 -17.85
C LEU A 112 -13.91 -2.40 -17.40
N PHE A 113 -14.73 -3.46 -17.43
CA PHE A 113 -14.27 -4.80 -17.09
C PHE A 113 -13.75 -5.55 -18.33
N ILE A 114 -12.45 -5.85 -18.34
CA ILE A 114 -11.77 -6.61 -19.41
C ILE A 114 -11.62 -8.11 -19.11
N GLY A 115 -12.25 -8.61 -18.04
CA GLY A 115 -12.04 -9.95 -17.52
C GLY A 115 -11.00 -10.03 -16.39
N PHE A 116 -10.94 -11.18 -15.73
CA PHE A 116 -9.88 -11.52 -14.78
C PHE A 116 -8.59 -11.92 -15.50
N LEU A 117 -7.44 -11.67 -14.86
CA LEU A 117 -6.12 -12.03 -15.37
C LEU A 117 -5.97 -13.56 -15.47
N ALA A 118 -6.08 -14.27 -14.35
CA ALA A 118 -5.97 -15.73 -14.33
C ALA A 118 -7.10 -16.41 -15.11
N LYS A 119 -6.76 -17.48 -15.82
CA LYS A 119 -7.71 -18.44 -16.42
C LYS A 119 -7.69 -19.72 -15.58
N PRO A 120 -8.83 -20.41 -15.41
CA PRO A 120 -8.87 -21.64 -14.65
C PRO A 120 -7.93 -22.69 -15.24
N ALA A 121 -7.07 -23.28 -14.40
CA ALA A 121 -6.26 -24.44 -14.76
C ALA A 121 -7.15 -25.66 -15.03
N PRO A 122 -6.76 -26.59 -15.93
CA PRO A 122 -7.54 -27.80 -16.24
C PRO A 122 -7.81 -28.69 -15.03
N GLU A 123 -6.89 -28.69 -14.05
CA GLU A 123 -7.00 -29.44 -12.79
C GLU A 123 -6.50 -28.60 -11.62
N ILE A 124 -6.97 -28.91 -10.41
CA ILE A 124 -6.53 -28.26 -9.18
C ILE A 124 -5.31 -29.02 -8.65
N ASN A 125 -4.10 -28.53 -8.94
CA ASN A 125 -2.86 -29.15 -8.48
C ASN A 125 -2.67 -28.96 -6.97
N LYS A 126 -2.92 -30.04 -6.20
CA LYS A 126 -2.77 -30.11 -4.75
C LYS A 126 -1.42 -29.63 -4.22
N LYS A 127 -0.31 -29.87 -4.95
CA LYS A 127 1.03 -29.42 -4.52
C LYS A 127 1.16 -27.89 -4.45
N ILE A 128 0.29 -27.16 -5.16
CA ILE A 128 0.25 -25.70 -5.18
C ILE A 128 -0.86 -25.17 -4.27
N ILE A 129 -2.07 -25.75 -4.34
CA ILE A 129 -3.21 -25.24 -3.57
C ILE A 129 -3.12 -25.59 -2.08
N ASP A 130 -2.63 -26.78 -1.70
CA ASP A 130 -2.62 -27.23 -0.30
C ASP A 130 -1.72 -26.32 0.60
N PRO A 131 -0.51 -25.88 0.17
CA PRO A 131 0.24 -24.80 0.83
C PRO A 131 -0.54 -23.51 1.09
N ILE A 132 -1.31 -23.05 0.09
CA ILE A 132 -2.06 -21.79 0.13
C ILE A 132 -3.26 -21.93 1.08
N LEU A 133 -3.97 -23.06 1.02
CA LEU A 133 -5.03 -23.42 1.96
C LEU A 133 -4.51 -23.52 3.38
N TRP A 134 -3.34 -24.13 3.58
CA TRP A 134 -2.70 -24.22 4.90
C TRP A 134 -2.34 -22.83 5.44
N HIS A 135 -1.78 -21.94 4.61
CA HIS A 135 -1.48 -20.57 5.04
C HIS A 135 -2.74 -19.81 5.46
N VAL A 136 -3.80 -19.87 4.65
CA VAL A 136 -5.07 -19.19 4.97
C VAL A 136 -5.72 -19.74 6.23
N LYS A 137 -5.75 -21.07 6.40
CA LYS A 137 -6.36 -21.70 7.58
C LYS A 137 -5.57 -21.40 8.86
N ASN A 138 -4.27 -21.69 8.90
CA ASN A 138 -3.50 -21.71 10.14
C ASN A 138 -2.92 -20.32 10.48
N VAL A 139 -2.60 -19.50 9.48
CA VAL A 139 -2.07 -18.15 9.70
C VAL A 139 -3.20 -17.11 9.69
N ILE A 140 -3.95 -16.99 8.59
CA ILE A 140 -4.95 -15.91 8.43
C ILE A 140 -6.20 -16.11 9.30
N CYS A 141 -6.66 -17.36 9.45
CA CYS A 141 -7.87 -17.68 10.21
C CYS A 141 -7.59 -18.21 11.63
N SER A 142 -6.32 -18.35 12.02
CA SER A 142 -5.90 -18.91 13.32
C SER A 142 -6.64 -20.21 13.67
N GLU A 143 -6.72 -21.11 12.69
CA GLU A 143 -7.38 -22.42 12.74
C GLU A 143 -8.92 -22.41 12.90
N ASP A 144 -9.59 -21.25 12.97
CA ASP A 144 -11.05 -21.18 12.95
C ASP A 144 -11.60 -21.57 11.58
N GLU A 145 -12.10 -22.80 11.48
CA GLU A 145 -12.67 -23.37 10.25
C GLU A 145 -13.85 -22.55 9.71
N ARG A 146 -14.60 -21.83 10.57
CA ARG A 146 -15.73 -20.98 10.15
C ARG A 146 -15.23 -19.73 9.42
N LEU A 147 -14.09 -19.20 9.85
CA LEU A 147 -13.41 -18.09 9.16
C LEU A 147 -12.73 -18.58 7.86
N ASN A 148 -12.11 -19.76 7.89
CA ASN A 148 -11.50 -20.39 6.71
C ASN A 148 -12.54 -20.64 5.61
N GLU A 149 -13.70 -21.24 5.94
CA GLU A 149 -14.82 -21.40 5.00
C GLU A 149 -15.32 -20.04 4.50
N TYR A 150 -15.49 -19.06 5.40
CA TYR A 150 -16.02 -17.74 5.04
C TYR A 150 -15.10 -16.98 4.08
N ILE A 151 -13.78 -16.93 4.31
CA ILE A 151 -12.85 -16.14 3.48
C ILE A 151 -12.72 -16.73 2.06
N TRP A 152 -12.64 -18.06 1.93
CA TRP A 152 -12.61 -18.72 0.63
C TRP A 152 -13.92 -18.53 -0.14
N ASN A 153 -15.07 -18.69 0.53
CA ASN A 153 -16.36 -18.41 -0.09
C ASN A 153 -16.54 -16.92 -0.46
N TRP A 154 -15.93 -15.99 0.28
CA TRP A 154 -15.95 -14.56 -0.02
C TRP A 154 -15.13 -14.21 -1.27
N TRP A 155 -13.91 -14.74 -1.40
CA TRP A 155 -13.12 -14.60 -2.64
C TRP A 155 -13.80 -15.31 -3.83
N ALA A 156 -14.36 -16.51 -3.61
CA ALA A 156 -15.12 -17.21 -4.63
C ALA A 156 -16.34 -16.39 -5.09
N TYR A 157 -17.03 -15.69 -4.19
CA TYR A 157 -18.14 -14.81 -4.53
C TYR A 157 -17.73 -13.65 -5.45
N LEU A 158 -16.54 -13.06 -5.26
CA LEU A 158 -16.02 -12.00 -6.14
C LEU A 158 -15.80 -12.48 -7.60
N VAL A 159 -15.51 -13.77 -7.79
CA VAL A 159 -15.24 -14.40 -9.09
C VAL A 159 -16.49 -15.03 -9.72
N GLN A 160 -17.29 -15.77 -8.94
CA GLN A 160 -18.47 -16.52 -9.40
C GLN A 160 -19.73 -15.66 -9.53
N LYS A 161 -19.82 -14.54 -8.80
CA LYS A 161 -20.93 -13.57 -8.83
C LYS A 161 -20.38 -12.15 -9.01
N PRO A 162 -19.57 -11.90 -10.04
CA PRO A 162 -18.80 -10.66 -10.15
C PRO A 162 -19.67 -9.42 -10.35
N GLU A 163 -20.90 -9.60 -10.84
CA GLU A 163 -21.99 -8.60 -10.95
C GLU A 163 -22.71 -8.31 -9.61
N LYS A 164 -22.23 -8.90 -8.51
CA LYS A 164 -22.71 -8.66 -7.14
C LYS A 164 -21.58 -8.14 -6.26
N LYS A 165 -21.96 -7.27 -5.33
CA LYS A 165 -21.07 -6.72 -4.30
C LYS A 165 -21.23 -7.53 -3.02
N PRO A 166 -20.15 -7.93 -2.32
CA PRO A 166 -20.27 -8.70 -1.09
C PRO A 166 -21.06 -7.97 0.01
N ARG A 167 -20.95 -6.63 0.06
CA ARG A 167 -21.53 -5.78 1.13
C ARG A 167 -20.99 -6.06 2.53
N THR A 168 -19.90 -6.82 2.61
CA THR A 168 -19.08 -7.01 3.79
C THR A 168 -17.64 -6.58 3.52
N ILE A 169 -16.91 -6.34 4.60
CA ILE A 169 -15.50 -5.97 4.63
C ILE A 169 -14.74 -6.93 5.53
N LEU A 170 -13.60 -7.42 5.07
CA LEU A 170 -12.72 -8.29 5.87
C LEU A 170 -11.67 -7.44 6.58
N VAL A 171 -11.38 -7.75 7.84
CA VAL A 171 -10.42 -7.01 8.68
C VAL A 171 -9.43 -8.00 9.24
N LEU A 172 -8.19 -7.94 8.75
CA LEU A 172 -7.08 -8.80 9.15
C LEU A 172 -6.20 -8.01 10.12
N LYS A 173 -6.43 -8.22 11.43
CA LYS A 173 -5.59 -7.71 12.52
C LYS A 173 -4.49 -8.72 12.82
N SER A 174 -3.30 -8.25 13.18
CA SER A 174 -2.39 -9.01 14.05
C SER A 174 -1.74 -8.03 15.00
N THR A 175 -1.44 -8.43 16.23
CA THR A 175 -0.71 -7.59 17.20
C THR A 175 0.73 -7.31 16.78
N LEU A 176 1.27 -8.12 15.87
CA LEU A 176 2.66 -8.10 15.44
C LEU A 176 2.78 -7.94 13.91
N GLN A 177 3.81 -7.24 13.46
CA GLN A 177 4.16 -7.15 12.04
C GLN A 177 4.77 -8.45 11.51
N GLN A 178 4.73 -8.62 10.18
CA GLN A 178 5.33 -9.73 9.42
C GLN A 178 4.66 -11.11 9.62
N CYS A 179 3.36 -11.14 9.95
CA CYS A 179 2.54 -12.36 9.99
C CYS A 179 1.99 -12.80 8.61
N GLY A 180 2.57 -12.36 7.49
CA GLY A 180 2.18 -12.80 6.15
C GLY A 180 0.88 -12.22 5.54
N LYS A 181 0.08 -11.43 6.28
CA LYS A 181 -1.23 -10.89 5.83
C LYS A 181 -1.32 -10.46 4.36
N ASN A 182 -0.34 -9.70 3.89
CA ASN A 182 -0.36 -9.13 2.54
C ASN A 182 0.00 -10.16 1.45
N ILE A 183 0.77 -11.21 1.76
CA ILE A 183 1.29 -12.15 0.75
C ILE A 183 0.15 -12.81 -0.03
N ILE A 184 -0.93 -13.16 0.66
CA ILE A 184 -2.10 -13.79 0.07
C ILE A 184 -3.09 -12.77 -0.52
N THR A 185 -3.27 -11.59 0.09
CA THR A 185 -4.17 -10.57 -0.47
C THR A 185 -3.63 -10.02 -1.78
N ASP A 186 -2.32 -9.79 -1.84
CA ASP A 186 -1.65 -9.23 -3.02
C ASP A 186 -1.56 -10.29 -4.13
N PHE A 187 -1.33 -11.57 -3.79
CA PHE A 187 -1.43 -12.67 -4.76
C PHE A 187 -2.85 -12.82 -5.34
N ILE A 188 -3.89 -12.87 -4.50
CA ILE A 188 -5.29 -12.95 -4.95
C ILE A 188 -5.64 -11.70 -5.78
N GLY A 189 -5.21 -10.53 -5.34
CA GLY A 189 -5.43 -9.26 -6.03
C GLY A 189 -4.74 -9.19 -7.38
N ASP A 190 -3.42 -9.21 -7.41
CA ASP A 190 -2.62 -8.87 -8.58
C ASP A 190 -2.46 -10.04 -9.57
N LYS A 191 -2.37 -11.29 -9.07
CA LYS A 191 -2.11 -12.47 -9.91
C LYS A 191 -3.40 -13.19 -10.31
N VAL A 192 -4.35 -13.38 -9.39
CA VAL A 192 -5.61 -14.11 -9.65
C VAL A 192 -6.65 -13.20 -10.31
N LEU A 193 -7.01 -12.08 -9.68
CA LEU A 193 -7.96 -11.12 -10.25
C LEU A 193 -7.31 -10.26 -11.35
N GLY A 194 -6.11 -9.74 -11.08
CA GLY A 194 -5.33 -8.85 -11.94
C GLY A 194 -5.11 -7.47 -11.32
N SER A 195 -3.92 -6.88 -11.51
CA SER A 195 -3.54 -5.53 -11.03
C SER A 195 -4.51 -4.42 -11.43
N HIS A 196 -5.23 -4.61 -12.55
CA HIS A 196 -6.28 -3.71 -13.03
C HIS A 196 -7.58 -3.80 -12.23
N LEU A 197 -7.85 -4.92 -11.57
CA LEU A 197 -9.00 -5.12 -10.68
C LEU A 197 -8.67 -5.00 -9.20
N HIS A 198 -7.38 -4.96 -8.84
CA HIS A 198 -6.89 -4.80 -7.47
C HIS A 198 -6.42 -3.37 -7.20
N PHE A 199 -6.61 -2.88 -5.98
CA PHE A 199 -5.97 -1.66 -5.50
C PHE A 199 -5.64 -1.77 -4.01
N ALA A 200 -4.36 -1.89 -3.68
CA ALA A 200 -3.85 -1.85 -2.31
C ALA A 200 -3.17 -0.50 -2.01
N THR A 201 -3.48 0.12 -0.87
CA THR A 201 -2.78 1.33 -0.43
C THR A 201 -2.89 1.57 1.07
N SER A 202 -1.90 2.23 1.67
CA SER A 202 -1.96 2.79 3.01
C SER A 202 -2.49 4.23 3.06
N ASP A 203 -2.54 4.89 1.90
CA ASP A 203 -3.09 6.25 1.77
C ASP A 203 -4.61 6.20 1.59
N LEU A 204 -5.31 6.29 2.73
CA LEU A 204 -6.77 6.29 2.77
C LEU A 204 -7.42 7.47 2.04
N GLU A 205 -6.71 8.58 1.78
CA GLU A 205 -7.28 9.70 1.04
C GLU A 205 -7.53 9.35 -0.44
N LYS A 206 -6.74 8.42 -1.02
CA LYS A 206 -6.97 7.88 -2.38
C LYS A 206 -8.26 7.05 -2.52
N ILE A 207 -8.82 6.58 -1.40
CA ILE A 207 -10.04 5.75 -1.34
C ILE A 207 -11.23 6.58 -0.86
N LEU A 208 -11.04 7.34 0.22
CA LEU A 208 -12.11 8.01 0.99
C LEU A 208 -12.11 9.53 0.85
N GLY A 209 -11.10 10.10 0.18
CA GLY A 209 -11.02 11.51 -0.18
C GLY A 209 -11.85 11.88 -1.41
N ARG A 210 -11.65 13.10 -1.89
CA ARG A 210 -12.39 13.65 -3.04
C ARG A 210 -11.95 13.04 -4.37
N PHE A 211 -10.64 13.02 -4.63
CA PHE A 211 -10.08 12.48 -5.88
C PHE A 211 -9.85 10.97 -5.75
N ASN A 212 -10.92 10.21 -5.92
CA ASN A 212 -11.01 8.78 -5.65
C ASN A 212 -10.89 7.90 -6.91
N SER A 213 -10.24 8.38 -7.98
CA SER A 213 -10.14 7.63 -9.25
C SER A 213 -9.39 6.30 -9.15
N ALA A 214 -8.63 6.07 -8.08
CA ALA A 214 -7.91 4.82 -7.85
C ALA A 214 -8.83 3.62 -7.57
N ILE A 215 -10.00 3.85 -6.98
CA ILE A 215 -11.02 2.81 -6.70
C ILE A 215 -11.97 2.54 -7.86
N GLN A 216 -11.81 3.26 -8.99
CA GLN A 216 -12.61 3.07 -10.19
C GLN A 216 -12.44 1.66 -10.75
N ALA A 217 -13.56 0.97 -11.02
CA ALA A 217 -13.60 -0.33 -11.70
C ALA A 217 -12.77 -1.47 -11.06
N ARG A 218 -12.59 -1.44 -9.73
CA ARG A 218 -11.91 -2.50 -8.97
C ARG A 218 -12.87 -3.63 -8.56
N LYS A 219 -12.36 -4.84 -8.38
CA LYS A 219 -13.02 -5.97 -7.71
C LYS A 219 -12.54 -6.19 -6.28
N LEU A 220 -11.30 -5.80 -5.96
CA LEU A 220 -10.73 -5.89 -4.61
C LEU A 220 -10.00 -4.59 -4.27
N ILE A 221 -10.33 -4.00 -3.13
CA ILE A 221 -9.66 -2.81 -2.59
C ILE A 221 -9.14 -3.16 -1.20
N VAL A 222 -7.84 -3.04 -0.99
CA VAL A 222 -7.16 -3.36 0.27
C VAL A 222 -6.61 -2.09 0.89
N MET A 223 -7.06 -1.78 2.10
CA MET A 223 -6.55 -0.69 2.91
C MET A 223 -5.45 -1.26 3.81
N ASN A 224 -4.20 -1.01 3.47
CA ASN A 224 -3.03 -1.60 4.13
C ASN A 224 -2.51 -0.71 5.27
N GLU A 225 -2.08 -1.35 6.35
CA GLU A 225 -1.47 -0.68 7.52
C GLU A 225 -2.28 0.52 8.04
N THR A 226 -3.61 0.42 8.07
CA THR A 226 -4.46 1.55 8.49
C THR A 226 -4.27 1.87 9.95
N GLY A 227 -3.37 2.82 10.22
CA GLY A 227 -3.24 3.53 11.48
C GLY A 227 -3.85 4.92 11.34
N MET A 228 -4.92 5.18 12.07
CA MET A 228 -5.60 6.47 12.08
C MET A 228 -5.93 6.88 13.50
N SER A 229 -5.86 8.19 13.77
CA SER A 229 -6.39 8.72 15.01
C SER A 229 -7.91 8.50 15.08
N SER A 230 -8.45 8.43 16.30
CA SER A 230 -9.89 8.24 16.51
C SER A 230 -10.75 9.31 15.82
N GLY A 231 -10.23 10.55 15.70
CA GLY A 231 -10.89 11.65 14.99
C GLY A 231 -11.01 11.44 13.48
N GLU A 232 -9.99 10.84 12.84
CA GLU A 232 -10.02 10.54 11.40
C GLU A 232 -10.99 9.40 11.10
N TRP A 233 -10.99 8.35 11.93
CA TRP A 233 -11.99 7.29 11.83
C TRP A 233 -13.42 7.83 11.95
N HIS A 234 -13.68 8.80 12.84
CA HIS A 234 -14.99 9.45 12.92
C HIS A 234 -15.40 10.17 11.64
N ARG A 235 -14.47 10.81 10.93
CA ARG A 235 -14.72 11.46 9.63
C ARG A 235 -15.01 10.44 8.53
N PHE A 236 -14.24 9.35 8.49
CA PHE A 236 -14.22 8.43 7.34
C PHE A 236 -15.17 7.24 7.43
N ASN A 237 -15.55 6.79 8.63
CA ASN A 237 -16.37 5.59 8.83
C ASN A 237 -17.73 5.64 8.11
N GLY A 238 -18.37 6.83 8.06
CA GLY A 238 -19.63 7.00 7.33
C GLY A 238 -19.47 6.80 5.82
N HIS A 239 -18.41 7.36 5.23
CA HIS A 239 -18.13 7.22 3.79
C HIS A 239 -17.76 5.78 3.44
N LEU A 240 -16.89 5.13 4.23
CA LEU A 240 -16.53 3.72 4.03
C LEU A 240 -17.76 2.79 4.10
N LYS A 241 -18.67 3.02 5.06
CA LYS A 241 -19.93 2.26 5.17
C LYS A 241 -20.86 2.45 3.97
N SER A 242 -20.83 3.62 3.33
CA SER A 242 -21.45 3.87 2.02
C SER A 242 -20.81 3.01 0.93
N LEU A 243 -19.49 3.15 0.73
CA LEU A 243 -18.72 2.41 -0.27
C LEU A 243 -18.86 0.89 -0.18
N ILE A 244 -18.94 0.32 1.03
CA ILE A 244 -19.15 -1.13 1.21
C ILE A 244 -20.54 -1.57 0.70
N THR A 245 -21.59 -0.74 0.83
CA THR A 245 -22.99 -1.18 0.67
C THR A 245 -23.70 -0.69 -0.58
N GLU A 246 -23.35 0.51 -1.05
CA GLU A 246 -23.92 1.14 -2.24
C GLU A 246 -23.51 0.41 -3.53
N ARG A 247 -24.35 0.51 -4.56
CA ARG A 247 -24.11 -0.09 -5.88
C ARG A 247 -23.43 0.85 -6.86
N MET A 248 -23.39 2.16 -6.56
CA MET A 248 -22.93 3.20 -7.47
C MET A 248 -21.98 4.13 -6.72
N VAL A 249 -20.78 4.35 -7.25
CA VAL A 249 -19.79 5.28 -6.72
C VAL A 249 -19.68 6.49 -7.64
N ALA A 250 -19.51 7.68 -7.06
CA ALA A 250 -19.11 8.88 -7.79
C ALA A 250 -17.58 8.91 -7.86
N ILE A 251 -17.03 8.93 -9.08
CA ILE A 251 -15.60 8.98 -9.33
C ILE A 251 -15.22 10.39 -9.79
N GLU A 252 -14.36 11.07 -9.04
CA GLU A 252 -13.81 12.37 -9.41
C GLU A 252 -12.32 12.23 -9.78
N ARG A 253 -11.99 12.54 -11.03
CA ARG A 253 -10.62 12.59 -11.56
C ARG A 253 -10.18 14.06 -11.61
N LYS A 254 -8.91 14.34 -11.27
CA LYS A 254 -8.36 15.70 -11.34
C LYS A 254 -8.43 16.22 -12.79
N GLY A 255 -9.09 17.36 -12.99
CA GLY A 255 -9.24 17.99 -14.32
C GLY A 255 -10.28 17.34 -15.24
N LEU A 256 -11.13 16.44 -14.73
CA LEU A 256 -12.23 15.80 -15.47
C LEU A 256 -13.55 15.91 -14.69
N GLU A 257 -14.67 15.77 -15.40
CA GLU A 257 -15.99 15.76 -14.77
C GLU A 257 -16.22 14.49 -13.92
N THR A 258 -16.98 14.62 -12.82
CA THR A 258 -17.35 13.49 -11.96
C THR A 258 -18.29 12.55 -12.69
N ILE A 259 -17.92 11.26 -12.78
CA ILE A 259 -18.76 10.22 -13.39
C ILE A 259 -19.39 9.33 -12.29
N ARG A 260 -20.60 8.82 -12.51
CA ARG A 260 -21.21 7.81 -11.62
C ARG A 260 -21.22 6.45 -12.31
N ILE A 261 -20.50 5.49 -11.75
CA ILE A 261 -20.39 4.11 -12.26
C ILE A 261 -20.85 3.11 -11.20
N ASN A 262 -21.17 1.88 -11.60
CA ASN A 262 -21.41 0.80 -10.66
C ASN A 262 -20.12 0.48 -9.88
N ASP A 263 -20.29 0.05 -8.64
CA ASP A 263 -19.23 -0.48 -7.80
C ASP A 263 -19.59 -1.91 -7.36
N TYR A 264 -18.68 -2.84 -7.66
CA TYR A 264 -18.77 -4.26 -7.27
C TYR A 264 -17.54 -4.73 -6.49
N ALA A 265 -16.73 -3.81 -5.95
CA ALA A 265 -15.56 -4.13 -5.16
C ALA A 265 -15.92 -4.78 -3.82
N GLY A 266 -15.16 -5.82 -3.46
CA GLY A 266 -14.96 -6.21 -2.06
C GLY A 266 -13.88 -5.34 -1.42
N TYR A 267 -14.02 -5.10 -0.12
CA TYR A 267 -13.05 -4.32 0.66
C TYR A 267 -12.35 -5.23 1.69
N MET A 268 -11.07 -4.99 1.90
CA MET A 268 -10.29 -5.57 2.98
C MET A 268 -9.51 -4.48 3.72
N VAL A 269 -9.27 -4.67 5.01
CA VAL A 269 -8.32 -3.89 5.82
C VAL A 269 -7.26 -4.85 6.33
N THR A 270 -5.99 -4.48 6.21
CA THR A 270 -4.90 -5.10 6.98
C THR A 270 -4.38 -4.04 7.96
N SER A 271 -4.21 -4.40 9.23
CA SER A 271 -3.68 -3.47 10.22
C SER A 271 -2.95 -4.20 11.35
N ASN A 272 -2.04 -3.48 12.00
CA ASN A 272 -1.29 -3.95 13.16
C ASN A 272 -1.76 -3.29 14.47
N GLN A 273 -2.82 -2.47 14.41
CA GLN A 273 -3.34 -1.73 15.55
C GLN A 273 -4.57 -2.41 16.16
N ASP A 274 -4.84 -2.14 17.45
CA ASP A 274 -5.89 -2.84 18.18
C ASP A 274 -7.31 -2.50 17.73
N ALA A 275 -7.55 -1.24 17.37
CA ALA A 275 -8.83 -0.75 16.85
C ALA A 275 -8.70 -0.33 15.37
N PRO A 276 -8.60 -1.28 14.42
CA PRO A 276 -8.31 -0.98 13.02
C PRO A 276 -9.50 -0.38 12.25
N LEU A 277 -10.70 -0.43 12.82
CA LEU A 277 -11.94 0.09 12.23
C LEU A 277 -12.97 0.39 13.33
N LYS A 278 -13.82 1.40 13.15
CA LYS A 278 -14.94 1.64 14.08
C LYS A 278 -16.11 0.69 13.81
N ILE A 279 -16.29 -0.27 14.71
CA ILE A 279 -17.37 -1.25 14.67
C ILE A 279 -18.53 -0.72 15.52
N ASP A 280 -19.64 -0.34 14.88
CA ASP A 280 -20.85 0.02 15.62
C ASP A 280 -21.55 -1.26 16.10
N ILE A 281 -22.31 -1.16 17.20
CA ILE A 281 -23.03 -2.31 17.75
C ILE A 281 -24.07 -2.82 16.73
N GLY A 282 -24.14 -4.14 16.53
CA GLY A 282 -25.00 -4.75 15.51
C GLY A 282 -24.49 -4.64 14.06
N ASP A 283 -23.24 -4.21 13.83
CA ASP A 283 -22.70 -4.10 12.47
C ASP A 283 -22.48 -5.47 11.80
N SER A 284 -23.39 -5.82 10.90
CA SER A 284 -23.39 -7.05 10.09
C SER A 284 -22.62 -6.92 8.77
N ARG A 285 -21.67 -5.97 8.66
CA ARG A 285 -20.78 -5.83 7.49
C ARG A 285 -19.33 -6.21 7.77
N ILE A 286 -18.87 -6.07 9.01
CA ILE A 286 -17.45 -6.21 9.36
C ILE A 286 -17.17 -7.64 9.82
N VAL A 287 -16.23 -8.31 9.16
CA VAL A 287 -15.73 -9.66 9.47
C VAL A 287 -14.31 -9.52 9.98
N CYS A 288 -14.02 -10.03 11.17
CA CYS A 288 -12.74 -9.81 11.82
C CYS A 288 -11.95 -11.11 11.97
N PHE A 289 -10.72 -11.09 11.46
CA PHE A 289 -9.73 -12.14 11.53
C PHE A 289 -8.61 -11.66 12.46
N ASP A 290 -8.30 -12.48 13.47
CA ASP A 290 -7.10 -12.31 14.28
C ASP A 290 -6.04 -13.26 13.71
N VAL A 291 -5.00 -12.69 13.11
CA VAL A 291 -4.03 -13.41 12.29
C VAL A 291 -2.87 -13.88 13.14
N SER A 292 -2.64 -15.19 13.14
CA SER A 292 -1.65 -15.86 13.97
C SER A 292 -0.23 -15.38 13.68
N ALA A 293 0.59 -15.38 14.73
CA ALA A 293 2.03 -15.14 14.64
C ALA A 293 2.85 -16.44 14.49
N CYS A 294 2.23 -17.61 14.31
CA CYS A 294 2.91 -18.93 14.29
C CYS A 294 4.06 -19.04 13.27
N CYS A 295 3.94 -18.40 12.10
CA CYS A 295 5.01 -18.37 11.08
C CYS A 295 5.93 -17.13 11.18
N ARG A 296 5.74 -16.23 12.15
CA ARG A 296 6.47 -14.96 12.23
C ARG A 296 7.97 -15.19 12.37
N GLY A 297 8.77 -14.58 11.50
CA GLY A 297 10.23 -14.74 11.48
C GLY A 297 10.73 -16.04 10.85
N ASN A 298 9.83 -16.96 10.43
CA ASN A 298 10.21 -18.15 9.67
C ASN A 298 10.46 -17.78 8.20
N ILE A 299 11.64 -17.22 7.93
CA ILE A 299 12.07 -16.81 6.59
C ILE A 299 12.00 -17.99 5.59
N PRO A 300 12.54 -19.20 5.89
CA PRO A 300 12.45 -20.34 4.96
C PRO A 300 11.03 -20.72 4.55
N TYR A 301 10.06 -20.62 5.47
CA TYR A 301 8.64 -20.85 5.16
C TYR A 301 8.08 -19.80 4.20
N PHE A 302 8.41 -18.51 4.40
CA PHE A 302 7.93 -17.44 3.54
C PHE A 302 8.60 -17.42 2.17
N ASP A 303 9.89 -17.75 2.09
CA ASP A 303 10.61 -17.92 0.82
C ASP A 303 9.98 -19.04 -0.01
N TRP A 304 9.79 -20.22 0.60
CA TRP A 304 9.12 -21.36 -0.04
C TRP A 304 7.67 -21.06 -0.44
N LEU A 305 6.88 -20.38 0.42
CA LEU A 305 5.54 -19.96 0.05
C LEU A 305 5.56 -18.96 -1.12
N GLY A 306 6.56 -18.07 -1.15
CA GLY A 306 6.82 -17.18 -2.28
C GLY A 306 7.04 -17.94 -3.58
N GLU A 307 7.90 -18.97 -3.58
CA GLU A 307 8.12 -19.85 -4.75
C GLU A 307 6.83 -20.53 -5.23
N ILE A 308 5.97 -20.97 -4.32
CA ILE A 308 4.65 -21.56 -4.65
C ILE A 308 3.71 -20.51 -5.27
N LEU A 309 3.72 -19.28 -4.78
CA LEU A 309 2.85 -18.19 -5.27
C LEU A 309 3.34 -17.58 -6.60
N ASP A 310 4.64 -17.55 -6.85
CA ASP A 310 5.23 -17.12 -8.13
C ASP A 310 5.26 -18.23 -9.19
N HIS A 311 4.89 -19.47 -8.84
CA HIS A 311 4.75 -20.56 -9.82
C HIS A 311 3.72 -20.19 -10.91
N PRO A 312 4.04 -20.31 -12.22
CA PRO A 312 3.18 -19.82 -13.30
C PRO A 312 1.73 -20.35 -13.29
N ASP A 313 1.55 -21.61 -12.87
CA ASP A 313 0.22 -22.22 -12.78
C ASP A 313 -0.59 -21.80 -11.54
N ALA A 314 0.04 -21.24 -10.50
CA ALA A 314 -0.62 -20.99 -9.21
C ALA A 314 -1.85 -20.09 -9.31
N PRO A 315 -1.85 -18.98 -10.09
CA PRO A 315 -3.04 -18.17 -10.26
C PRO A 315 -4.20 -18.93 -10.92
N GLY A 316 -3.89 -19.82 -11.87
CA GLY A 316 -4.89 -20.65 -12.56
C GLY A 316 -5.44 -21.78 -11.70
N VAL A 317 -4.59 -22.42 -10.88
CA VAL A 317 -5.00 -23.43 -9.90
C VAL A 317 -5.91 -22.83 -8.84
N VAL A 318 -5.57 -21.65 -8.32
CA VAL A 318 -6.40 -20.92 -7.34
C VAL A 318 -7.69 -20.42 -7.99
N MET A 319 -7.66 -19.95 -9.23
CA MET A 319 -8.88 -19.61 -9.98
C MET A 319 -9.83 -20.82 -10.13
N SER A 320 -9.31 -22.01 -10.45
CA SER A 320 -10.11 -23.24 -10.51
C SER A 320 -10.65 -23.65 -9.14
N TYR A 321 -9.88 -23.48 -8.06
CA TYR A 321 -10.37 -23.69 -6.70
C TYR A 321 -11.54 -22.75 -6.35
N LEU A 322 -11.39 -21.44 -6.59
CA LEU A 322 -12.44 -20.43 -6.35
C LEU A 322 -13.71 -20.68 -7.17
N LEU A 323 -13.60 -21.25 -8.37
CA LEU A 323 -14.75 -21.66 -9.18
C LEU A 323 -15.41 -22.97 -8.70
N SER A 324 -14.70 -23.78 -7.92
CA SER A 324 -15.20 -25.06 -7.37
C SER A 324 -15.95 -24.93 -6.03
N CYS A 325 -15.77 -23.83 -5.30
CA CYS A 325 -16.46 -23.58 -4.03
C CYS A 325 -17.99 -23.53 -4.20
N ASP A 326 -18.75 -24.29 -3.39
CA ASP A 326 -20.21 -24.24 -3.40
C ASP A 326 -20.73 -23.04 -2.59
N LEU A 327 -21.32 -22.07 -3.30
CA LEU A 327 -21.92 -20.87 -2.71
C LEU A 327 -23.44 -20.99 -2.47
N SER A 328 -24.05 -22.15 -2.71
CA SER A 328 -25.52 -22.31 -2.72
C SER A 328 -26.20 -21.98 -1.39
N ASN A 329 -25.57 -22.33 -0.27
CA ASN A 329 -26.07 -22.05 1.08
C ASN A 329 -25.36 -20.86 1.76
N TRP A 330 -24.30 -20.34 1.14
CA TRP A 330 -23.48 -19.26 1.66
C TRP A 330 -24.06 -17.88 1.31
N SER A 331 -23.81 -16.89 2.16
CA SER A 331 -24.13 -15.50 1.87
C SER A 331 -23.23 -14.56 2.65
N PRO A 332 -22.72 -13.46 2.07
CA PRO A 332 -21.78 -12.58 2.75
C PRO A 332 -22.27 -12.07 4.11
N GLY A 333 -23.56 -11.76 4.25
CA GLY A 333 -24.15 -11.25 5.49
C GLY A 333 -24.22 -12.24 6.66
N LYS A 334 -23.94 -13.53 6.45
CA LYS A 334 -23.81 -14.54 7.52
C LYS A 334 -22.39 -14.49 8.08
N ILE A 335 -22.09 -13.43 8.84
CA ILE A 335 -20.76 -13.20 9.41
C ILE A 335 -20.53 -14.10 10.64
N PRO A 336 -19.43 -14.87 10.72
CA PRO A 336 -19.04 -15.59 11.93
C PRO A 336 -18.84 -14.62 13.11
N ALA A 337 -19.31 -15.00 14.29
CA ALA A 337 -18.95 -14.33 15.54
C ALA A 337 -17.49 -14.68 15.89
N THR A 338 -16.67 -13.68 16.16
CA THR A 338 -15.25 -13.86 16.51
C THR A 338 -14.87 -13.05 17.74
N LYS A 339 -14.00 -13.61 18.57
CA LYS A 339 -13.48 -12.99 19.80
C LYS A 339 -12.95 -11.58 19.54
N MET A 340 -12.10 -11.41 18.52
CA MET A 340 -11.57 -10.09 18.11
C MET A 340 -12.68 -9.07 17.80
N LYS A 341 -13.75 -9.46 17.08
CA LYS A 341 -14.87 -8.54 16.78
C LYS A 341 -15.59 -8.11 18.06
N ILE A 342 -15.78 -9.04 18.99
CA ILE A 342 -16.44 -8.83 20.29
C ILE A 342 -15.60 -7.91 21.18
N GLU A 343 -14.30 -8.17 21.30
CA GLU A 343 -13.35 -7.35 22.05
C GLU A 343 -13.24 -5.94 21.47
N THR A 344 -13.07 -5.81 20.14
CA THR A 344 -13.01 -4.52 19.45
C THR A 344 -14.31 -3.72 19.65
N MET A 345 -15.48 -4.37 19.64
CA MET A 345 -16.74 -3.73 20.02
C MET A 345 -16.72 -3.28 21.49
N ARG A 346 -16.27 -4.14 22.43
CA ARG A 346 -16.20 -3.85 23.88
C ARG A 346 -15.33 -2.62 24.16
N GLU A 347 -14.14 -2.56 23.59
CA GLU A 347 -13.17 -1.45 23.74
C GLU A 347 -13.75 -0.12 23.26
N GLN A 348 -14.49 -0.14 22.14
CA GLN A 348 -15.09 1.05 21.53
C GLN A 348 -16.38 1.52 22.24
N LEU A 349 -16.87 0.78 23.24
CA LEU A 349 -18.00 1.24 24.06
C LEU A 349 -17.58 2.42 24.96
N PRO A 350 -18.47 3.40 25.19
CA PRO A 350 -18.25 4.42 26.20
C PRO A 350 -17.90 3.80 27.55
N ASN A 351 -16.88 4.36 28.23
CA ASN A 351 -16.38 3.79 29.47
C ASN A 351 -17.40 3.55 30.61
N PRO A 352 -18.57 4.25 30.71
CA PRO A 352 -19.58 3.85 31.71
C PRO A 352 -20.30 2.56 31.32
N ILE A 353 -20.39 2.22 30.02
CA ILE A 353 -21.00 0.96 29.57
C ILE A 353 -20.03 -0.20 29.82
N ARG A 354 -18.72 0.00 29.56
CA ARG A 354 -17.67 -0.99 29.92
C ARG A 354 -17.67 -1.29 31.42
N PHE A 355 -17.62 -0.24 32.25
CA PHE A 355 -17.81 -0.36 33.70
C PHE A 355 -19.03 -1.21 34.07
N ILE A 356 -20.21 -0.96 33.47
CA ILE A 356 -21.40 -1.74 33.79
C ILE A 356 -21.25 -3.22 33.40
N ILE A 357 -20.65 -3.54 32.26
CA ILE A 357 -20.42 -4.93 31.84
C ILE A 357 -19.57 -5.66 32.89
N ASP A 358 -18.47 -5.03 33.32
CA ASP A 358 -17.55 -5.59 34.32
C ASP A 358 -18.17 -5.62 35.73
N TYR A 359 -19.04 -4.65 36.06
CA TYR A 359 -19.73 -4.58 37.34
C TYR A 359 -20.80 -5.67 37.46
N ILE A 360 -21.58 -5.92 36.41
CA ILE A 360 -22.65 -6.94 36.45
C ILE A 360 -22.11 -8.38 36.38
N THR A 361 -20.95 -8.65 35.79
CA THR A 361 -20.35 -10.00 35.83
C THR A 361 -19.99 -10.42 37.26
N THR A 362 -19.73 -9.47 38.17
CA THR A 362 -19.57 -9.77 39.61
C THR A 362 -20.89 -10.05 40.35
N LEU A 363 -22.05 -9.83 39.72
CA LEU A 363 -23.36 -9.99 40.35
C LEU A 363 -23.99 -11.37 40.07
N PRO A 364 -24.72 -11.96 41.05
CA PRO A 364 -25.47 -13.19 40.85
C PRO A 364 -26.49 -13.07 39.72
N GLU A 365 -26.55 -14.11 38.88
CA GLU A 365 -27.24 -14.13 37.59
C GLU A 365 -28.72 -13.75 37.63
N ASN A 366 -29.40 -14.09 38.73
CA ASN A 366 -30.85 -13.94 38.92
C ASN A 366 -31.22 -12.89 39.99
N GLN A 367 -30.31 -12.01 40.41
CA GLN A 367 -30.57 -11.05 41.50
C GLN A 367 -30.73 -9.60 41.01
N ILE A 368 -31.96 -9.08 41.08
CA ILE A 368 -32.24 -7.65 40.89
C ILE A 368 -31.64 -6.86 42.06
N SER A 369 -30.55 -6.16 41.79
CA SER A 369 -29.78 -5.42 42.77
C SER A 369 -30.13 -3.93 42.71
N ARG A 370 -30.26 -3.28 43.88
CA ARG A 370 -30.57 -1.85 43.98
C ARG A 370 -29.43 -1.14 44.71
N PHE A 371 -28.77 -0.22 44.03
CA PHE A 371 -27.64 0.53 44.59
C PHE A 371 -27.90 2.02 44.51
N GLY A 372 -27.48 2.78 45.53
CA GLY A 372 -27.54 4.24 45.52
C GLY A 372 -26.75 4.82 44.35
N CYS A 373 -27.30 5.82 43.66
CA CYS A 373 -26.64 6.43 42.49
C CYS A 373 -25.26 7.03 42.81
N GLU A 374 -25.05 7.48 44.06
CA GLU A 374 -23.77 7.96 44.54
C GLU A 374 -22.75 6.82 44.65
N LYS A 375 -23.13 5.67 45.23
CA LYS A 375 -22.27 4.48 45.29
C LYS A 375 -21.86 4.02 43.89
N VAL A 376 -22.82 3.76 43.00
CA VAL A 376 -22.52 3.30 41.62
C VAL A 376 -21.62 4.27 40.86
N TYR A 377 -21.70 5.57 41.17
CA TYR A 377 -20.81 6.56 40.59
C TYR A 377 -19.42 6.55 41.22
N GLN A 378 -19.27 6.29 42.52
CA GLN A 378 -17.95 6.09 43.15
C GLN A 378 -17.29 4.81 42.63
N ASP A 379 -18.02 3.69 42.58
CA ASP A 379 -17.54 2.42 42.01
C ASP A 379 -17.07 2.61 40.55
N TYR A 380 -17.75 3.46 39.77
CA TYR A 380 -17.34 3.87 38.42
C TYR A 380 -16.08 4.74 38.41
N LEU A 381 -15.89 5.66 39.35
CA LEU A 381 -14.67 6.47 39.47
C LEU A 381 -13.46 5.61 39.83
N GLU A 382 -13.64 4.65 40.73
CA GLU A 382 -12.61 3.67 41.12
C GLU A 382 -12.23 2.79 39.93
N TRP A 383 -13.22 2.18 39.25
CA TRP A 383 -12.99 1.42 38.02
C TRP A 383 -12.28 2.24 36.95
N CYS A 384 -12.63 3.53 36.78
CA CYS A 384 -11.92 4.42 35.86
C CYS A 384 -10.45 4.60 36.26
N GLY A 385 -10.16 4.77 37.55
CA GLY A 385 -8.80 4.85 38.07
C GLY A 385 -7.99 3.58 37.81
N CYS A 386 -8.56 2.40 38.06
CA CYS A 386 -7.92 1.11 37.81
C CYS A 386 -7.66 0.84 36.31
N ASN A 387 -8.52 1.32 35.42
CA ASN A 387 -8.42 1.10 33.97
C ASN A 387 -7.72 2.23 33.20
N GLY A 388 -7.19 3.25 33.88
CA GLY A 388 -6.58 4.43 33.22
C GLY A 388 -7.56 5.29 32.42
N GLU A 389 -8.86 5.13 32.68
CA GLU A 389 -9.96 5.73 31.93
C GLU A 389 -10.30 7.14 32.46
N LYS A 390 -10.64 8.07 31.55
CA LYS A 390 -11.05 9.42 31.96
C LYS A 390 -12.52 9.42 32.41
N PRO A 391 -12.83 9.71 33.68
CA PRO A 391 -14.21 9.64 34.15
C PRO A 391 -15.09 10.74 33.56
N LEU A 392 -16.33 10.37 33.22
CA LEU A 392 -17.38 11.28 32.78
C LEU A 392 -18.20 11.75 33.99
N THR A 393 -18.74 12.97 33.93
CA THR A 393 -19.59 13.49 35.03
C THR A 393 -20.79 12.58 35.30
N SER A 394 -21.24 12.50 36.56
CA SER A 394 -22.39 11.67 36.98
C SER A 394 -23.65 11.84 36.10
N LYS A 395 -23.93 13.06 35.63
CA LYS A 395 -25.04 13.36 34.70
C LYS A 395 -24.85 12.73 33.31
N VAL A 396 -23.62 12.59 32.83
CA VAL A 396 -23.28 11.96 31.54
C VAL A 396 -23.20 10.43 31.71
N ALA A 397 -22.57 9.93 32.77
CA ALA A 397 -22.53 8.50 33.08
C ALA A 397 -23.95 7.93 33.25
N GLY A 398 -24.81 8.59 34.05
CA GLY A 398 -26.21 8.19 34.22
C GLY A 398 -27.04 8.19 32.92
N LYS A 399 -26.76 9.12 31.99
CA LYS A 399 -27.35 9.06 30.64
C LYS A 399 -26.89 7.83 29.86
N LYS A 400 -25.61 7.43 29.97
CA LYS A 400 -25.09 6.22 29.31
C LYS A 400 -25.69 4.95 29.92
N PHE A 401 -25.82 4.87 31.24
CA PHE A 401 -26.50 3.76 31.92
C PHE A 401 -27.97 3.60 31.46
N SER A 402 -28.70 4.70 31.25
CA SER A 402 -30.08 4.61 30.74
C SER A 402 -30.22 4.05 29.31
N LEU A 403 -29.16 4.09 28.49
CA LEU A 403 -29.19 3.50 27.13
C LEU A 403 -29.23 1.97 27.16
N ILE A 404 -28.76 1.36 28.25
CA ILE A 404 -28.68 -0.10 28.46
C ILE A 404 -29.72 -0.55 29.51
N SER A 405 -30.83 0.17 29.60
CA SER A 405 -31.99 -0.13 30.48
C SER A 405 -31.69 -0.17 31.98
N ILE A 406 -30.68 0.57 32.45
CA ILE A 406 -30.48 0.83 33.89
C ILE A 406 -31.31 2.03 34.29
N ASP A 407 -32.51 1.76 34.80
CA ASP A 407 -33.44 2.78 35.25
C ASP A 407 -33.07 3.36 36.62
N ARG A 408 -33.23 4.68 36.73
CA ARG A 408 -33.05 5.42 37.99
C ARG A 408 -34.39 5.62 38.68
N THR A 409 -34.60 4.92 39.78
CA THR A 409 -35.81 5.02 40.61
C THR A 409 -35.55 5.84 41.87
N ARG A 410 -36.62 6.27 42.53
CA ARG A 410 -36.56 7.03 43.78
C ARG A 410 -37.24 6.23 44.89
N SER A 411 -36.46 5.84 45.90
CA SER A 411 -36.92 5.05 47.04
C SER A 411 -36.79 5.84 48.33
N ARG A 412 -37.32 5.29 49.43
CA ARG A 412 -36.99 5.75 50.79
C ARG A 412 -36.08 4.70 51.42
N ASP A 413 -34.93 5.14 51.88
CA ASP A 413 -33.98 4.33 52.62
C ASP A 413 -33.74 5.02 53.97
N ASN A 414 -33.97 4.30 55.07
CA ASN A 414 -33.99 4.84 56.44
C ASN A 414 -34.76 6.18 56.59
N GLY A 415 -35.86 6.34 55.85
CA GLY A 415 -36.69 7.55 55.84
C GLY A 415 -36.23 8.67 54.89
N VAL A 416 -34.99 8.65 54.41
CA VAL A 416 -34.42 9.63 53.48
C VAL A 416 -34.78 9.25 52.03
N ARG A 417 -35.10 10.25 51.20
CA ARG A 417 -35.40 10.05 49.77
C ARG A 417 -34.11 9.97 48.95
N ILE A 418 -33.68 8.76 48.60
CA ILE A 418 -32.50 8.55 47.74
C ILE A 418 -32.89 8.15 46.31
N TYR A 419 -31.97 8.38 45.38
CA TYR A 419 -32.04 7.83 44.03
C TYR A 419 -31.20 6.55 43.96
N GLN A 420 -31.77 5.49 43.37
CA GLN A 420 -31.14 4.20 43.20
C GLN A 420 -31.21 3.76 41.73
N TYR A 421 -30.15 3.13 41.26
CA TYR A 421 -30.17 2.37 40.02
C TYR A 421 -30.67 0.95 40.28
N ILE A 422 -31.49 0.44 39.37
CA ILE A 422 -31.89 -0.97 39.35
C ILE A 422 -30.97 -1.69 38.36
N LEU A 423 -30.13 -2.59 38.88
CA LEU A 423 -29.28 -3.47 38.08
C LEU A 423 -29.89 -4.86 38.06
N ASP A 424 -30.40 -5.23 36.89
CA ASP A 424 -31.02 -6.52 36.57
C ASP A 424 -30.15 -7.15 35.49
N ARG A 425 -29.29 -8.10 35.88
CA ARG A 425 -28.27 -8.67 34.98
C ARG A 425 -28.92 -9.27 33.73
N SER A 426 -30.01 -10.03 33.88
CA SER A 426 -30.73 -10.63 32.75
C SER A 426 -31.27 -9.57 31.78
N LYS A 427 -31.86 -8.47 32.27
CA LYS A 427 -32.34 -7.38 31.40
C LYS A 427 -31.21 -6.58 30.75
N ILE A 428 -30.13 -6.29 31.47
CA ILE A 428 -28.99 -5.54 30.92
C ILE A 428 -28.31 -6.40 29.84
N VAL A 429 -28.09 -7.69 30.11
CA VAL A 429 -27.58 -8.65 29.13
C VAL A 429 -28.50 -8.76 27.91
N ALA A 430 -29.82 -8.92 28.11
CA ALA A 430 -30.78 -8.94 27.01
C ALA A 430 -30.74 -7.64 26.19
N LYS A 431 -30.58 -6.47 26.83
CA LYS A 431 -30.52 -5.17 26.12
C LYS A 431 -29.21 -4.98 25.36
N LEU A 432 -28.11 -5.48 25.88
CA LEU A 432 -26.81 -5.50 25.20
C LEU A 432 -26.84 -6.48 24.00
N ARG A 433 -27.47 -7.67 24.15
CA ARG A 433 -27.75 -8.62 23.05
C ARG A 433 -28.66 -8.01 21.98
N GLU A 434 -29.78 -7.37 22.35
CA GLU A 434 -30.67 -6.63 21.43
C GLU A 434 -29.94 -5.49 20.70
N SER A 435 -28.96 -4.85 21.35
CA SER A 435 -28.14 -3.80 20.74
C SER A 435 -27.12 -4.37 19.75
N GLY A 436 -26.82 -5.67 19.83
CA GLY A 436 -25.92 -6.38 18.92
C GLY A 436 -24.51 -6.67 19.48
N LEU A 437 -24.32 -6.69 20.81
CA LEU A 437 -23.22 -7.44 21.42
C LEU A 437 -23.57 -8.93 21.38
N GLY A 438 -22.57 -9.80 21.31
CA GLY A 438 -22.75 -11.25 21.45
C GLY A 438 -23.21 -11.66 22.86
N ASP A 439 -23.21 -12.96 23.12
CA ASP A 439 -23.58 -13.47 24.44
C ASP A 439 -22.56 -13.01 25.50
N ILE A 440 -23.03 -12.36 26.56
CA ILE A 440 -22.14 -11.74 27.58
C ILE A 440 -21.32 -12.76 28.38
N GLU A 441 -21.68 -14.05 28.32
CA GLU A 441 -20.85 -15.15 28.82
C GLU A 441 -19.53 -15.32 28.01
N GLU A 442 -19.46 -14.80 26.78
CA GLU A 442 -18.24 -14.71 25.97
C GLU A 442 -17.39 -13.47 26.33
N PHE A 443 -17.89 -12.58 27.20
CA PHE A 443 -17.18 -11.38 27.71
C PHE A 443 -16.67 -11.57 29.15
N SER A 444 -17.09 -12.63 29.85
CA SER A 444 -16.45 -13.01 31.11
C SER A 444 -15.12 -13.68 30.81
N ASP A 445 -14.05 -13.08 31.33
CA ASP A 445 -12.70 -13.62 31.23
C ASP A 445 -12.60 -14.92 32.03
N ILE A 446 -12.92 -16.05 31.38
CA ILE A 446 -12.25 -17.30 31.71
C ILE A 446 -10.78 -17.02 31.41
N PRO A 447 -9.86 -17.12 32.39
CA PRO A 447 -8.45 -16.98 32.12
C PRO A 447 -8.10 -17.99 31.03
N GLN A 448 -7.65 -17.49 29.88
CA GLN A 448 -6.91 -18.37 28.99
C GLN A 448 -5.72 -18.87 29.82
N PRO A 449 -5.38 -20.17 29.77
CA PRO A 449 -4.09 -20.59 30.30
C PRO A 449 -3.03 -19.71 29.66
N ASP A 450 -2.02 -19.30 30.44
CA ASP A 450 -0.89 -18.53 29.93
C ASP A 450 -0.42 -19.14 28.61
N LEU A 451 -0.23 -18.31 27.59
CA LEU A 451 0.21 -18.74 26.26
C LEU A 451 1.37 -19.73 26.44
N PRO A 452 1.24 -21.00 26.00
CA PRO A 452 2.34 -21.93 26.10
C PRO A 452 3.52 -21.35 25.32
N GLU A 453 4.69 -21.30 25.95
CA GLU A 453 5.93 -20.94 25.28
C GLU A 453 6.16 -21.89 24.12
N ASN A 454 5.84 -21.44 22.89
CA ASN A 454 5.95 -22.22 21.67
C ASN A 454 5.40 -23.66 21.80
N GLU A 455 4.08 -23.82 22.01
CA GLU A 455 3.44 -24.97 21.36
C GLU A 455 3.61 -24.78 19.84
N THR A 456 4.60 -25.46 19.29
CA THR A 456 4.82 -25.52 17.86
C THR A 456 3.64 -26.23 17.24
N THR A 457 2.67 -25.47 16.72
CA THR A 457 1.89 -25.94 15.57
C THR A 457 2.90 -26.50 14.58
N ASP A 458 2.83 -27.80 14.28
CA ASP A 458 3.74 -28.47 13.37
C ASP A 458 3.60 -27.81 11.99
N ILE A 459 4.43 -26.78 11.74
CA ILE A 459 4.56 -26.14 10.43
C ILE A 459 4.98 -27.29 9.52
N PRO A 460 4.15 -27.71 8.55
CA PRO A 460 4.42 -28.93 7.82
C PRO A 460 5.77 -28.79 7.15
N ILE A 461 6.63 -29.79 7.33
CA ILE A 461 7.84 -29.92 6.53
C ILE A 461 7.38 -30.29 5.12
N PHE A 462 6.94 -29.29 4.38
CA PHE A 462 6.78 -29.37 2.95
C PHE A 462 8.18 -29.56 2.39
N ASN A 463 8.49 -30.79 1.96
CA ASN A 463 9.80 -31.12 1.42
C ASN A 463 10.14 -30.18 0.27
N VAL A 464 10.98 -29.18 0.55
CA VAL A 464 11.60 -28.30 -0.46
C VAL A 464 12.34 -29.21 -1.43
N PRO A 465 11.97 -29.24 -2.72
CA PRO A 465 12.70 -30.06 -3.68
C PRO A 465 14.11 -29.51 -3.80
N GLU A 466 15.13 -30.32 -3.48
CA GLU A 466 16.51 -29.93 -3.75
C GLU A 466 16.65 -29.63 -5.25
N ILE A 467 16.91 -28.36 -5.57
CA ILE A 467 17.12 -27.91 -6.94
C ILE A 467 18.47 -28.46 -7.39
N ILE A 468 18.45 -29.65 -8.01
CA ILE A 468 19.59 -30.12 -8.81
C ILE A 468 19.71 -29.14 -9.98
N PRO A 469 20.80 -28.36 -10.08
CA PRO A 469 20.95 -27.43 -11.19
C PRO A 469 21.05 -28.23 -12.49
N LEU A 470 20.09 -28.00 -13.39
CA LEU A 470 20.08 -28.58 -14.73
C LEU A 470 21.36 -28.18 -15.46
N LYS A 471 22.32 -29.12 -15.54
CA LYS A 471 23.49 -29.00 -16.40
C LYS A 471 23.01 -28.77 -17.82
N ILE A 472 23.33 -27.59 -18.36
CA ILE A 472 23.17 -27.28 -19.78
C ILE A 472 24.03 -28.27 -20.57
N ILE A 473 23.38 -29.21 -21.26
CA ILE A 473 24.03 -30.09 -22.24
C ILE A 473 23.85 -29.43 -23.61
N PRO A 474 24.95 -29.06 -24.32
CA PRO A 474 24.84 -28.54 -25.68
C PRO A 474 24.36 -29.63 -26.64
N PRO A 475 23.63 -29.29 -27.73
CA PRO A 475 23.11 -30.28 -28.65
C PRO A 475 24.24 -30.99 -29.43
N GLN A 476 24.19 -32.32 -29.50
CA GLN A 476 25.07 -33.10 -30.38
C GLN A 476 24.38 -33.47 -31.69
N LEU A 477 25.20 -33.55 -32.74
CA LEU A 477 24.82 -33.91 -34.10
C LEU A 477 25.02 -35.42 -34.33
N GLU A 478 24.00 -36.06 -34.92
CA GLU A 478 23.95 -37.39 -35.58
C GLU A 478 25.05 -38.46 -35.35
N LYS A 479 24.66 -39.69 -34.96
CA LYS A 479 24.52 -40.85 -35.90
C LYS A 479 24.11 -42.19 -35.24
N ASN A 480 23.10 -42.83 -35.86
CA ASN A 480 22.91 -44.27 -36.09
C ASN A 480 23.04 -45.32 -34.94
N THR A 481 21.87 -45.88 -34.57
CA THR A 481 21.50 -47.33 -34.37
C THR A 481 22.57 -48.44 -34.21
N PRO A 482 22.27 -49.60 -33.55
CA PRO A 482 21.07 -49.94 -32.75
C PRO A 482 21.35 -50.65 -31.39
N SER A 483 20.27 -50.87 -30.62
CA SER A 483 20.09 -51.86 -29.54
C SER A 483 20.51 -53.30 -29.98
N PRO A 484 20.71 -54.32 -29.09
CA PRO A 484 19.85 -54.52 -27.91
C PRO A 484 20.34 -55.34 -26.67
N ASN A 485 19.41 -55.46 -25.73
CA ASN A 485 19.03 -56.68 -24.98
C ASN A 485 19.78 -57.13 -23.69
N ILE A 486 18.93 -57.42 -22.69
CA ILE A 486 18.93 -58.62 -21.80
C ILE A 486 20.08 -58.71 -20.76
N SER A 487 19.87 -59.08 -19.49
CA SER A 487 18.69 -59.15 -18.60
C SER A 487 19.17 -59.47 -17.16
N LYS A 488 18.26 -59.42 -16.16
CA LYS A 488 18.18 -60.28 -14.94
C LYS A 488 19.51 -60.84 -14.38
N VAL A 489 19.88 -60.63 -13.11
CA VAL A 489 19.40 -61.36 -11.90
C VAL A 489 20.09 -60.68 -10.70
N ARG A 490 19.39 -60.09 -9.72
CA ARG A 490 18.85 -60.66 -8.47
C ARG A 490 19.89 -61.11 -7.41
N LYS A 491 19.81 -60.47 -6.22
CA LYS A 491 20.32 -60.86 -4.88
C LYS A 491 21.85 -60.94 -4.72
N ALA A 492 22.51 -60.13 -3.88
CA ALA A 492 22.34 -59.85 -2.44
C ALA A 492 23.01 -60.88 -1.51
N SER A 493 24.16 -60.48 -0.94
CA SER A 493 24.66 -60.85 0.39
C SER A 493 25.69 -59.81 0.84
N ASN A 494 25.74 -59.54 2.15
CA ASN A 494 26.52 -58.47 2.77
C ASN A 494 28.01 -58.83 2.96
N GLN A 495 28.77 -57.83 3.43
CA GLN A 495 29.95 -57.95 4.32
C GLN A 495 31.23 -58.58 3.72
N ASP A 496 32.43 -58.14 4.10
CA ASP A 496 32.91 -56.86 4.66
C ASP A 496 34.45 -56.85 4.51
N ASP A 497 35.11 -55.79 4.96
CA ASP A 497 36.54 -55.74 5.34
C ASP A 497 37.60 -56.09 4.27
N SER A 498 38.26 -55.06 3.72
CA SER A 498 39.62 -54.67 4.16
C SER A 498 40.71 -55.32 3.28
N THR A 499 41.88 -54.77 2.98
CA THR A 499 42.57 -53.47 3.22
C THR A 499 43.60 -53.38 2.04
N GLN A 500 44.43 -52.37 1.77
CA GLN A 500 45.05 -51.29 2.53
C GLN A 500 45.66 -50.29 1.53
N ALA A 501 45.61 -48.97 1.80
CA ALA A 501 46.68 -48.03 1.44
C ALA A 501 46.46 -46.67 2.11
N LEU A 502 47.20 -46.45 3.21
CA LEU A 502 47.50 -45.21 3.96
C LEU A 502 46.78 -45.02 5.32
N PHE A 503 47.58 -45.19 6.38
CA PHE A 503 47.38 -44.80 7.79
C PHE A 503 47.90 -43.34 7.99
N ASP A 504 47.38 -42.47 8.88
CA ASP A 504 47.32 -42.47 10.36
C ASP A 504 48.71 -42.37 11.06
N TYR A 505 48.95 -41.77 12.24
CA TYR A 505 48.09 -41.36 13.37
C TYR A 505 48.80 -40.29 14.30
N VAL A 506 48.19 -39.98 15.47
CA VAL A 506 48.69 -39.26 16.69
C VAL A 506 48.58 -37.72 16.66
N GLY A 507 47.99 -37.03 17.65
CA GLY A 507 47.28 -37.47 18.87
C GLY A 507 46.88 -36.32 19.83
N GLU A 508 46.30 -36.68 20.99
CA GLU A 508 46.10 -35.90 22.25
C GLU A 508 44.97 -34.82 22.38
N GLU A 509 44.01 -35.16 23.26
CA GLU A 509 43.39 -34.42 24.40
C GLU A 509 42.71 -33.01 24.33
N ALA A 510 41.57 -32.93 25.06
CA ALA A 510 40.93 -31.77 25.76
C ALA A 510 40.20 -30.67 24.93
N GLU A 511 38.85 -30.54 24.98
CA GLU A 511 37.97 -29.83 25.97
C GLU A 511 37.90 -28.28 25.76
N GLU A 512 36.80 -27.51 25.97
CA GLU A 512 35.36 -27.76 26.22
C GLU A 512 34.46 -26.49 26.02
N ARG A 513 33.13 -26.68 25.92
CA ARG A 513 31.95 -25.83 26.34
C ARG A 513 31.82 -24.33 25.91
N GLN A 514 30.77 -23.90 25.22
CA GLN A 514 29.33 -23.68 25.61
C GLN A 514 29.05 -22.43 26.51
N PRO A 515 27.82 -21.84 26.50
CA PRO A 515 27.57 -20.41 26.79
C PRO A 515 26.93 -20.10 28.17
N ILE A 516 26.32 -18.90 28.32
CA ILE A 516 25.26 -18.44 29.28
C ILE A 516 25.62 -17.14 30.06
N ALA A 517 24.59 -16.37 30.45
CA ALA A 517 24.63 -15.02 31.04
C ALA A 517 24.52 -14.98 32.58
N SER A 518 24.74 -13.80 33.21
CA SER A 518 23.78 -13.11 34.13
C SER A 518 24.38 -12.25 35.29
N THR A 519 23.80 -11.05 35.46
CA THR A 519 23.46 -10.33 36.72
C THR A 519 24.50 -9.75 37.72
N SER A 520 24.14 -8.55 38.24
CA SER A 520 24.62 -7.81 39.46
C SER A 520 26.11 -7.42 39.51
N GLY A 521 26.53 -6.17 39.70
CA GLY A 521 26.23 -5.17 40.76
C GLY A 521 27.57 -4.85 41.47
N THR A 522 27.91 -3.70 42.04
CA THR A 522 27.25 -2.40 42.27
C THR A 522 28.36 -1.34 42.56
N PHE A 523 28.02 -0.04 42.57
CA PHE A 523 28.72 1.08 43.24
C PHE A 523 30.02 1.72 42.67
N GLU A 524 29.83 3.02 42.36
CA GLU A 524 30.63 4.20 42.75
C GLU A 524 31.98 4.64 42.11
N ALA A 525 31.93 5.91 41.68
CA ALA A 525 32.86 7.01 42.00
C ALA A 525 34.10 7.31 41.12
N SER A 526 34.00 8.50 40.51
CA SER A 526 35.02 9.57 40.47
C SER A 526 36.17 9.51 39.44
N GLY A 527 36.53 10.71 38.94
CA GLY A 527 37.91 11.04 38.60
C GLY A 527 38.23 11.38 37.13
N THR A 528 38.34 12.69 36.85
CA THR A 528 39.44 13.35 36.08
C THR A 528 40.60 12.46 35.63
N SER A 529 41.19 12.57 34.43
CA SER A 529 41.87 13.75 33.84
C SER A 529 42.36 13.44 32.40
N ASN A 530 42.22 14.27 31.36
CA ASN A 530 43.02 15.47 30.98
C ASN A 530 44.40 15.17 30.28
N ILE A 531 44.76 15.93 29.22
CA ILE A 531 46.12 16.13 28.61
C ILE A 531 46.65 14.96 27.72
N SER A 532 47.33 15.10 26.55
CA SER A 532 47.53 16.18 25.53
C SER A 532 48.19 15.60 24.23
N GLU A 533 48.33 16.44 23.18
CA GLU A 533 49.08 16.27 21.90
C GLU A 533 50.61 16.01 22.07
N PRO A 534 51.53 15.93 21.03
CA PRO A 534 51.45 16.07 19.53
C PRO A 534 52.25 14.93 18.80
N PRO A 535 52.99 15.03 17.65
CA PRO A 535 53.07 15.99 16.51
C PRO A 535 53.11 15.36 15.06
N GLU A 536 53.26 16.19 14.00
CA GLU A 536 53.59 15.79 12.59
C GLU A 536 55.09 15.40 12.38
N PRO A 537 55.51 14.84 11.21
CA PRO A 537 56.03 15.69 10.09
C PRO A 537 56.00 15.16 8.62
N ALA A 538 55.89 16.11 7.66
CA ALA A 538 56.66 16.34 6.39
C ALA A 538 56.91 15.30 5.23
N ILE A 539 56.44 15.71 4.01
CA ILE A 539 57.15 15.84 2.68
C ILE A 539 57.71 14.61 1.90
N ASP A 540 57.26 14.37 0.64
CA ASP A 540 58.03 14.60 -0.64
C ASP A 540 57.23 14.40 -1.98
N LYS A 541 57.78 14.80 -3.16
CA LYS A 541 57.22 14.69 -4.55
C LYS A 541 58.29 14.48 -5.66
N PRO A 542 57.98 13.76 -6.77
CA PRO A 542 58.02 14.31 -8.17
C PRO A 542 56.88 13.76 -9.10
N GLU A 543 56.37 14.34 -10.21
CA GLU A 543 56.93 14.89 -11.49
C GLU A 543 57.35 13.81 -12.54
N THR A 544 57.01 13.80 -13.87
CA THR A 544 56.13 14.61 -14.79
C THR A 544 55.84 13.86 -16.15
N ASN A 545 54.87 14.32 -17.01
CA ASN A 545 54.89 14.40 -18.53
C ASN A 545 53.53 14.25 -19.32
N LYS A 546 53.46 14.82 -20.54
CA LYS A 546 52.34 14.97 -21.54
C LYS A 546 52.91 14.93 -23.01
N PRO A 547 52.21 15.29 -24.13
CA PRO A 547 50.98 14.81 -24.83
C PRO A 547 51.24 14.46 -26.35
N PRO A 548 50.24 14.18 -27.25
CA PRO A 548 49.66 15.19 -28.21
C PRO A 548 48.18 14.92 -28.69
N LYS A 549 47.27 15.91 -28.95
CA LYS A 549 46.92 16.71 -30.18
C LYS A 549 46.67 15.93 -31.50
N TYR A 550 45.54 16.07 -32.26
CA TYR A 550 45.18 17.20 -33.17
C TYR A 550 43.69 17.18 -33.70
N ILE A 551 43.03 18.37 -33.86
CA ILE A 551 42.12 18.90 -34.98
C ILE A 551 40.91 18.08 -35.54
N GLU A 552 39.72 18.59 -35.95
CA GLU A 552 39.03 19.93 -35.95
C GLU A 552 37.46 19.86 -36.01
N GLN A 553 36.84 21.06 -35.97
CA GLN A 553 35.42 21.48 -36.01
C GLN A 553 34.59 20.95 -37.22
N THR A 554 33.24 20.99 -37.34
CA THR A 554 32.10 21.79 -36.81
C THR A 554 30.82 20.91 -36.71
N SER A 555 29.76 21.15 -35.92
CA SER A 555 28.77 22.24 -36.02
C SER A 555 27.73 22.19 -34.84
N LYS A 556 26.86 23.21 -34.70
CA LYS A 556 26.10 23.56 -33.47
C LYS A 556 24.75 22.83 -33.28
N VAL A 557 24.48 22.36 -32.05
CA VAL A 557 23.26 22.72 -31.26
C VAL A 557 23.65 22.75 -29.77
N SER A 558 23.30 23.82 -29.06
CA SER A 558 23.69 24.06 -27.66
C SER A 558 22.79 23.34 -26.64
N ARG A 559 23.31 22.31 -25.96
CA ARG A 559 22.77 21.84 -24.67
C ARG A 559 23.31 22.72 -23.55
N ALA A 560 22.42 23.30 -22.74
CA ALA A 560 22.81 24.05 -21.55
C ALA A 560 23.49 23.14 -20.49
N SER A 561 24.52 23.68 -19.84
CA SER A 561 25.40 22.97 -18.91
C SER A 561 24.73 22.57 -17.59
N LYS A 562 25.23 21.50 -16.95
CA LYS A 562 24.94 21.18 -15.54
C LYS A 562 25.58 22.23 -14.60
N PRO A 563 25.02 22.46 -13.40
CA PRO A 563 25.66 23.32 -12.38
C PRO A 563 27.00 22.73 -11.93
N SER A 564 27.92 23.61 -11.50
CA SER A 564 29.25 23.20 -11.03
C SER A 564 29.25 22.79 -9.56
N SER A 565 30.15 21.90 -9.17
CA SER A 565 30.24 21.29 -7.82
C SER A 565 30.57 22.24 -6.67
N ASN A 566 30.75 23.54 -6.92
CA ASN A 566 31.33 24.49 -5.95
C ASN A 566 30.31 25.12 -4.97
N GLU A 567 29.01 25.06 -5.24
CA GLU A 567 28.02 25.72 -4.38
C GLU A 567 27.72 24.90 -3.11
N ILE A 568 27.73 23.56 -3.24
CA ILE A 568 27.57 22.61 -2.13
C ILE A 568 28.77 22.65 -1.17
N SER A 569 29.96 23.09 -1.61
CA SER A 569 31.18 23.12 -0.80
C SER A 569 31.49 24.48 -0.13
N SER A 570 30.55 25.43 -0.13
CA SER A 570 30.75 26.76 0.46
C SER A 570 30.31 26.80 1.93
N THR A 571 31.07 27.47 2.80
CA THR A 571 30.73 27.50 4.23
C THR A 571 29.52 28.40 4.51
N ARG A 572 28.75 28.11 5.56
CA ARG A 572 27.58 28.90 5.97
C ARG A 572 27.86 30.41 6.08
N ALA A 573 29.05 30.80 6.54
CA ALA A 573 29.47 32.22 6.58
C ALA A 573 29.60 32.83 5.16
N GLN A 574 30.21 32.10 4.22
CA GLN A 574 30.34 32.54 2.82
C GLN A 574 28.99 32.62 2.10
N ARG A 575 28.03 31.74 2.42
CA ARG A 575 26.67 31.81 1.87
C ARG A 575 25.91 33.02 2.41
N GLU A 576 25.98 33.28 3.72
CA GLU A 576 25.34 34.44 4.32
C GLU A 576 25.95 35.76 3.82
N GLU A 577 27.28 35.83 3.64
CA GLU A 577 27.97 36.98 3.07
C GLU A 577 27.55 37.25 1.60
N ARG A 578 27.33 36.21 0.79
CA ARG A 578 26.75 36.35 -0.57
C ARG A 578 25.33 36.92 -0.53
N LEU A 579 24.48 36.45 0.39
CA LEU A 579 23.11 36.97 0.54
C LEU A 579 23.09 38.43 1.01
N ARG A 580 23.94 38.80 1.98
CA ARG A 580 24.16 40.19 2.43
C ARG A 580 24.61 41.08 1.27
N LYS A 581 25.59 40.62 0.48
CA LYS A 581 26.06 41.36 -0.70
C LYS A 581 24.95 41.52 -1.75
N TRP A 582 24.20 40.46 -2.04
CA TRP A 582 23.09 40.52 -2.99
C TRP A 582 22.03 41.55 -2.57
N ALA A 583 21.67 41.59 -1.29
CA ALA A 583 20.72 42.57 -0.75
C ALA A 583 21.21 44.02 -0.98
N ILE A 584 22.48 44.30 -0.66
CA ILE A 584 23.10 45.62 -0.91
C ILE A 584 23.07 45.98 -2.40
N ASP A 585 23.45 45.04 -3.28
CA ASP A 585 23.48 45.24 -4.74
C ASP A 585 22.06 45.50 -5.32
N HIS A 586 20.99 45.18 -4.59
CA HIS A 586 19.59 45.36 -5.00
C HIS A 586 18.81 46.37 -4.13
N GLY A 587 19.47 47.07 -3.21
CA GLY A 587 18.86 48.10 -2.37
C GLY A 587 17.98 47.58 -1.22
N GLU A 588 18.08 46.30 -0.87
CA GLU A 588 17.44 45.71 0.31
C GLU A 588 18.38 45.79 1.54
N ASP A 589 17.82 45.95 2.74
CA ASP A 589 18.59 45.97 3.98
C ASP A 589 19.24 44.58 4.22
N PRO A 590 20.57 44.46 4.30
CA PRO A 590 21.25 43.17 4.32
C PRO A 590 21.03 42.37 5.61
N ASP A 591 20.83 43.04 6.75
CA ASP A 591 20.58 42.37 8.03
C ASP A 591 19.13 41.87 8.10
N VAL A 592 18.15 42.66 7.64
CA VAL A 592 16.75 42.23 7.50
C VAL A 592 16.63 41.14 6.43
N PHE A 593 17.40 41.20 5.35
CA PHE A 593 17.36 40.22 4.27
C PHE A 593 17.74 38.81 4.77
N VAL A 594 18.91 38.68 5.43
CA VAL A 594 19.42 37.36 5.88
C VAL A 594 18.82 36.84 7.18
N THR A 595 18.06 37.67 7.92
CA THR A 595 17.40 37.25 9.15
C THR A 595 16.27 36.25 8.87
N ILE A 596 16.50 34.98 9.18
CA ILE A 596 15.50 33.92 9.06
C ILE A 596 14.48 34.07 10.20
N THR A 597 13.20 34.28 9.86
CA THR A 597 12.13 34.43 10.86
C THR A 597 11.41 33.11 11.14
N GLU A 598 10.66 33.03 12.26
CA GLU A 598 9.78 31.87 12.52
C GLU A 598 8.72 31.65 11.44
N LYS A 599 8.28 32.72 10.75
CA LYS A 599 7.39 32.62 9.58
C LYS A 599 8.08 31.88 8.44
N ASP A 600 9.35 32.21 8.16
CA ASP A 600 10.14 31.58 7.10
C ASP A 600 10.38 30.10 7.38
N ILE A 601 10.69 29.73 8.64
CA ILE A 601 10.83 28.33 9.07
C ILE A 601 9.51 27.58 8.89
N ARG A 602 8.39 28.12 9.40
CA ARG A 602 7.07 27.48 9.34
C ARG A 602 6.58 27.25 7.90
N LEU A 603 6.86 28.20 7.00
CA LEU A 603 6.42 28.14 5.60
C LEU A 603 7.42 27.45 4.66
N SER A 604 8.64 27.12 5.11
CA SER A 604 9.69 26.51 4.30
C SER A 604 9.26 25.25 3.52
N HIS A 605 8.35 24.44 4.09
CA HIS A 605 7.76 23.29 3.39
C HIS A 605 6.80 23.70 2.26
N GLU A 606 5.91 24.67 2.50
CA GLU A 606 5.00 25.18 1.44
C GLU A 606 5.75 25.96 0.35
N TYR A 607 6.86 26.61 0.72
CA TYR A 607 7.74 27.30 -0.21
C TYR A 607 8.48 26.33 -1.12
N ARG A 608 8.86 25.14 -0.63
CA ARG A 608 9.44 24.07 -1.46
C ARG A 608 8.49 23.60 -2.58
N ASP A 609 7.23 23.33 -2.24
CA ASP A 609 6.24 22.85 -3.23
C ASP A 609 5.90 23.93 -4.27
N ARG A 610 5.90 25.21 -3.85
CA ARG A 610 5.78 26.36 -4.74
C ARG A 610 7.00 26.54 -5.64
N MET A 611 8.23 26.43 -5.11
CA MET A 611 9.45 26.52 -5.93
C MET A 611 9.55 25.41 -6.98
N MET A 612 9.03 24.21 -6.70
CA MET A 612 8.92 23.15 -7.73
C MET A 612 7.90 23.51 -8.81
N SER A 613 6.72 24.00 -8.42
CA SER A 613 5.68 24.44 -9.36
C SER A 613 6.12 25.62 -10.24
N ASP A 614 6.86 26.56 -9.65
CA ASP A 614 7.43 27.71 -10.34
C ASP A 614 8.57 27.30 -11.29
N ALA A 615 9.32 26.23 -11.00
CA ALA A 615 10.36 25.73 -11.89
C ALA A 615 9.79 25.17 -13.19
N ASP A 616 8.62 24.51 -13.14
CA ASP A 616 7.90 24.05 -14.34
C ASP A 616 7.35 25.25 -15.16
N ALA A 617 6.99 26.35 -14.51
CA ALA A 617 6.52 27.58 -15.16
C ALA A 617 7.64 28.36 -15.88
N VAL A 618 8.92 28.11 -15.58
CA VAL A 618 10.06 28.79 -16.23
C VAL A 618 10.18 28.42 -17.71
N ASP A 619 9.92 27.17 -18.07
CA ASP A 619 10.03 26.76 -19.48
C ASP A 619 8.82 27.28 -20.29
N PHE A 620 7.63 27.35 -19.68
CA PHE A 620 6.46 28.05 -20.24
C PHE A 620 6.71 29.55 -20.49
N ALA A 621 7.29 30.25 -19.51
CA ALA A 621 7.62 31.68 -19.63
C ALA A 621 8.59 32.00 -20.77
N LYS A 622 9.51 31.07 -21.09
CA LYS A 622 10.48 31.21 -22.21
C LYS A 622 9.84 31.00 -23.57
N GLU A 623 8.85 30.12 -23.70
CA GLU A 623 8.16 29.87 -24.97
C GLU A 623 7.30 31.08 -25.38
N ASP A 624 6.64 31.72 -24.42
CA ASP A 624 5.77 32.89 -24.65
C ASP A 624 6.47 34.26 -24.49
N GLY A 625 7.77 34.29 -24.18
CA GLY A 625 8.56 35.54 -24.06
C GLY A 625 8.18 36.43 -22.87
N MET A 626 7.59 35.87 -21.82
CA MET A 626 7.17 36.61 -20.62
C MET A 626 8.32 36.83 -19.63
N ASN A 627 8.26 37.93 -18.87
CA ASN A 627 9.18 38.17 -17.76
C ASN A 627 8.88 37.20 -16.61
N ILE A 628 9.84 36.32 -16.34
CA ILE A 628 9.76 35.25 -15.35
C ILE A 628 9.39 35.77 -13.94
N ASN A 629 9.78 37.00 -13.59
CA ASN A 629 9.48 37.57 -12.27
C ASN A 629 7.99 37.92 -12.10
N ASP A 630 7.25 38.14 -13.18
CA ASP A 630 5.82 38.52 -13.14
C ASP A 630 4.90 37.29 -12.99
N ILE A 631 5.45 36.09 -13.15
CA ILE A 631 4.76 34.79 -13.05
C ILE A 631 4.93 34.17 -11.65
N PHE A 632 5.97 34.56 -10.92
CA PHE A 632 6.35 33.97 -9.65
C PHE A 632 5.59 34.56 -8.46
N TYR A 633 4.84 33.72 -7.75
CA TYR A 633 4.06 34.12 -6.56
C TYR A 633 4.88 34.31 -5.28
N MET A 634 6.15 33.91 -5.27
CA MET A 634 7.07 34.08 -4.14
C MET A 634 8.03 35.25 -4.37
N SER A 635 8.27 36.04 -3.32
CA SER A 635 9.33 37.04 -3.38
C SER A 635 10.72 36.39 -3.49
N ARG A 636 11.67 37.13 -4.06
CA ARG A 636 13.05 36.66 -4.28
C ARG A 636 13.77 36.36 -2.96
N ARG A 637 13.49 37.15 -1.90
CA ARG A 637 13.92 36.88 -0.52
C ARG A 637 13.38 35.55 0.00
N GLU A 638 12.07 35.29 -0.11
CA GLU A 638 11.46 34.05 0.40
C GLU A 638 12.08 32.80 -0.24
N ARG A 639 12.46 32.86 -1.52
CA ARG A 639 13.18 31.76 -2.20
C ARG A 639 14.60 31.56 -1.68
N LEU A 640 15.42 32.61 -1.68
CA LEU A 640 16.82 32.52 -1.24
C LEU A 640 16.94 32.12 0.23
N ILE A 641 16.01 32.58 1.08
CA ILE A 641 15.93 32.17 2.48
C ILE A 641 15.43 30.74 2.64
N SER A 642 14.49 30.26 1.82
CA SER A 642 14.06 28.85 1.83
C SER A 642 15.20 27.90 1.43
N GLU A 643 16.02 28.29 0.46
CA GLU A 643 17.20 27.55 0.02
C GLU A 643 18.25 27.46 1.16
N GLU A 644 18.54 28.57 1.84
CA GLU A 644 19.47 28.60 2.98
C GLU A 644 18.93 27.87 4.23
N ILE A 645 17.60 27.85 4.48
CA ILE A 645 16.98 27.00 5.51
C ILE A 645 17.24 25.51 5.19
N TYR A 646 17.04 25.10 3.94
CA TYR A 646 17.27 23.72 3.52
C TYR A 646 18.73 23.29 3.68
N LEU A 647 19.68 24.14 3.25
CA LEU A 647 21.12 23.89 3.42
C LEU A 647 21.54 23.81 4.89
N ARG A 648 21.03 24.70 5.76
CA ARG A 648 21.27 24.65 7.22
C ARG A 648 20.73 23.36 7.84
N ASN A 649 19.56 22.90 7.42
CA ASN A 649 18.98 21.65 7.92
C ASN A 649 19.79 20.41 7.48
N PHE A 650 20.33 20.42 6.25
CA PHE A 650 21.19 19.34 5.75
C PHE A 650 22.52 19.27 6.52
N GLU A 651 23.21 20.39 6.71
CA GLU A 651 24.46 20.47 7.51
C GLU A 651 24.25 20.01 8.96
N ASN A 652 23.09 20.29 9.55
CA ASN A 652 22.74 19.85 10.90
C ASN A 652 22.45 18.33 10.96
N ALA A 653 21.86 17.74 9.92
CA ALA A 653 21.56 16.32 9.85
C ALA A 653 22.83 15.46 9.68
N GLU A 654 23.81 15.91 8.87
CA GLU A 654 25.11 15.24 8.75
C GLU A 654 25.89 15.24 10.07
N ARG A 655 25.87 16.36 10.81
CA ARG A 655 26.49 16.45 12.15
C ARG A 655 25.86 15.56 13.22
N MET A 656 24.61 15.14 13.04
CA MET A 656 23.90 14.25 13.97
C MET A 656 23.95 12.77 13.55
N GLY A 657 24.73 12.42 12.52
CA GLY A 657 24.95 11.04 12.07
C GLY A 657 23.75 10.38 11.35
N SER A 658 22.62 11.08 11.24
CA SER A 658 21.40 10.57 10.61
C SER A 658 21.54 10.51 9.09
N HIS A 659 21.70 9.31 8.53
CA HIS A 659 21.74 9.07 7.09
C HIS A 659 20.35 9.22 6.44
N SER A 660 19.84 10.45 6.31
CA SER A 660 18.66 10.71 5.48
C SER A 660 19.05 10.72 4.00
N LYS A 661 18.67 9.69 3.24
CA LYS A 661 18.86 9.65 1.78
C LYS A 661 17.84 10.55 1.07
N HIS A 662 18.06 11.87 1.10
CA HIS A 662 17.39 12.77 0.14
C HIS A 662 18.17 12.81 -1.18
N PRO A 663 17.50 12.63 -2.34
CA PRO A 663 18.21 12.47 -3.60
C PRO A 663 18.85 13.77 -4.08
N VAL A 664 20.14 13.69 -4.42
CA VAL A 664 20.99 14.76 -4.98
C VAL A 664 20.37 15.48 -6.19
N TRP A 665 19.41 14.85 -6.86
CA TRP A 665 18.61 15.42 -7.95
C TRP A 665 17.79 16.66 -7.55
N VAL A 666 17.32 16.74 -6.29
CA VAL A 666 16.57 17.92 -5.79
C VAL A 666 17.46 19.16 -5.79
N ILE A 667 18.72 19.02 -5.39
CA ILE A 667 19.72 20.10 -5.39
C ILE A 667 19.96 20.60 -6.83
N SER A 668 19.98 19.69 -7.82
CA SER A 668 20.13 20.04 -9.24
C SER A 668 18.93 20.77 -9.84
N LEU A 669 17.73 20.68 -9.24
CA LEU A 669 16.55 21.45 -9.65
C LEU A 669 16.54 22.85 -9.00
N PHE A 670 16.89 22.95 -7.71
CA PHE A 670 16.96 24.21 -6.98
C PHE A 670 17.87 25.24 -7.68
N PHE A 671 19.14 24.89 -7.93
CA PHE A 671 20.12 25.76 -8.61
C PHE A 671 19.72 26.16 -10.04
N ARG A 672 18.80 25.42 -10.68
CA ARG A 672 18.29 25.73 -12.03
C ARG A 672 17.34 26.92 -12.05
N SER A 673 16.80 27.31 -10.89
CA SER A 673 15.82 28.40 -10.73
C SER A 673 16.41 29.71 -10.18
N SER A 674 17.59 29.67 -9.53
CA SER A 674 18.16 30.79 -8.77
C SER A 674 19.05 31.75 -9.60
N ASN A 675 19.59 31.31 -10.75
CA ASN A 675 20.50 32.11 -11.60
C ASN A 675 19.86 32.53 -12.95
N PRO A 676 19.60 33.82 -13.19
CA PRO A 676 19.29 34.33 -14.53
C PRO A 676 20.56 34.44 -15.41
N PRO A 677 20.43 34.56 -16.75
CA PRO A 677 21.56 34.85 -17.62
C PRO A 677 22.17 36.24 -17.32
N PRO A 678 23.46 36.46 -17.64
CA PRO A 678 24.12 37.74 -17.37
C PRO A 678 23.49 38.89 -18.18
N ALA A 679 23.15 39.97 -17.51
CA ALA A 679 22.59 41.17 -18.11
C ALA A 679 23.67 42.03 -18.78
N HIS A 680 24.13 41.64 -19.98
CA HIS A 680 24.90 42.53 -20.86
C HIS A 680 24.76 42.14 -22.35
N GLN A 681 23.87 42.83 -23.06
CA GLN A 681 24.20 43.50 -24.33
C GLN A 681 23.10 44.53 -24.65
N PRO A 682 23.44 45.82 -24.87
CA PRO A 682 22.45 46.83 -25.24
C PRO A 682 22.01 46.64 -26.71
N TRP A 683 20.73 46.83 -26.97
CA TRP A 683 20.22 47.04 -28.32
C TRP A 683 20.39 48.52 -28.67
N ASP A 684 21.47 48.85 -29.37
CA ASP A 684 21.60 50.10 -30.13
C ASP A 684 22.68 49.93 -31.21
N SER A 685 22.44 50.55 -32.38
CA SER A 685 23.22 50.45 -33.64
C SER A 685 23.16 49.06 -34.33
N GLU A 686 23.02 48.93 -35.65
CA GLU A 686 23.10 49.91 -36.76
C GLU A 686 21.91 49.84 -37.74
N LEU A 687 21.51 51.03 -38.22
CA LEU A 687 20.76 51.25 -39.46
C LEU A 687 21.76 51.73 -40.52
N SER A 688 22.26 50.85 -41.41
CA SER A 688 22.81 51.25 -42.73
C SER A 688 23.24 50.05 -43.58
N GLU A 689 22.81 50.09 -44.85
CA GLU A 689 23.20 49.25 -46.02
C GLU A 689 22.80 47.75 -46.03
#